data_AF-A0A973DHY2-F1
#
_entry.id   AF-A0A973DHY2-F1
#
_cell.length_a   1.000
_cell.length_b   1.000
_cell.length_c   1.000
_cell.angle_alpha   90.00
_cell.angle_beta   90.00
_cell.angle_gamma   90.00
#
_symmetry.space_group_name_H-M   'P 1'
#
loop_
_entity.id
_entity.type
_entity.pdbx_description
1 polymer ?
#
loop_
_entity_poly.entity_id
_entity_poly.type
_entity_poly.pdbx_seq_one_letter_code
_entity_poly.pdbx_strand_id
1 'polypeptide(L)'
;NWAADVIKAPNGKFWFYYNHCAQDNPDTPDVVDEVCWNRSYLGLAEADNIEGPYTNKGIFLRSGYRSEAEFAAYPLDNGQTTWNGAVDPNAIDPAAFYDADGKLWMVYGSYSGGIFVLAMDEETGMPEAGQGYGKKLVGGDFRAMEGAFVMYSPESEYYYLFFSVAGFDLNGGYNIRVARSKTPDGPYLDNAGNDIAAIGGLEVGEKLMGGFEYTQELGETAPAWGYQSPGHNSAYYDEATGRHILVTHTRFPQTSTEFPTISEAHQVRVHEMFINSLGWPMASPQRYVPLEGDNMVVADELYGYYKFINHGNDVNTDAIRSMHIALNEDHSVTGDDPGIWYMIDDSNIKLELDSGTYFGVAKWQWDDATKAMAVTVSATSSEGATIWASKRDEITDTANVLGTVQEALDIKTELSIADEGYSLPTKGKDGAAINWESSDEYYITSEGSVFIPTPDRGDKAVTLTANISLNGESTTKTFNVNLEARPEFKNAIAHYAFEDSLSDGLGNLDDAGVTDNNLLNVGAGTAAYAEGQTGKAFNFDGATGVRLPDELVTGDEYTISYWFKPTVLTNFTPTFFAATSDARWMSLIPGSTHFTTTPMLWSRYLADDGTDMWNQIISDSPAVMDWNHIAITYANGTATLYRDGVRAGSMPRPDFFSEQTGNFALGVNYGWDLPFQGQIDEFIVYDYALNGLDINGAAINNLTDPTKFESFITDALDLGDVSAVRESFELPRVGPFVSGISWTSNNEEYLKPVNGTAVVTQPSASAGDQVVTLTATINYKDFTDTKSFDVTLKSLAPAEYSFEGDLSALNGAYAAGKPTGGFINNTGGNVTFVDGIMGQAVFLEGSGVRLPDNLITTNDYSVSMWLKPETFTDYTTAFFAGASAGSWLSYVPSMAGTGLTRLWANNGAFFDNAELDSRIPAKEWTHVAFTVDGTNGDVLKMYVNGELQLETDGFPRVFTVPGETNEFALGVNYWDTPYNGAIDELKIFNGAISAEEIKALFDAAAAQE
;
A
#
# COMPACT_ATOMS: atom_id res chain seq x y z
N ASN A 1 -11.16 -7.35 -31.96
CA ASN A 1 -12.32 -6.67 -31.38
C ASN A 1 -12.26 -6.85 -29.88
N TRP A 2 -12.47 -5.78 -29.14
CA TRP A 2 -12.53 -5.78 -27.68
C TRP A 2 -13.99 -5.65 -27.22
N ALA A 3 -14.25 -5.13 -26.02
CA ALA A 3 -15.58 -5.01 -25.44
C ALA A 3 -16.58 -4.29 -26.36
N ALA A 4 -17.51 -5.04 -26.93
CA ALA A 4 -18.44 -4.57 -27.94
C ALA A 4 -19.88 -4.60 -27.40
N ASP A 5 -20.74 -3.80 -28.00
CA ASP A 5 -22.18 -3.78 -27.67
C ASP A 5 -23.05 -4.17 -28.87
N VAL A 6 -24.16 -4.83 -28.58
CA VAL A 6 -25.17 -5.24 -29.57
C VAL A 6 -26.53 -4.72 -29.13
N ILE A 7 -27.10 -3.82 -29.94
CA ILE A 7 -28.43 -3.27 -29.70
C ILE A 7 -29.37 -3.56 -30.87
N LYS A 8 -30.66 -3.75 -30.57
CA LYS A 8 -31.69 -3.86 -31.59
C LYS A 8 -32.01 -2.48 -32.16
N ALA A 9 -31.87 -2.34 -33.47
CA ALA A 9 -32.13 -1.12 -34.21
C ALA A 9 -33.64 -0.89 -34.44
N PRO A 10 -34.09 0.36 -34.64
CA PRO A 10 -35.51 0.67 -34.88
C PRO A 10 -36.04 0.03 -36.18
N ASN A 11 -35.15 -0.25 -37.13
CA ASN A 11 -35.47 -0.93 -38.38
C ASN A 11 -35.65 -2.47 -38.23
N GLY A 12 -35.51 -3.00 -37.01
CA GLY A 12 -35.66 -4.43 -36.68
C GLY A 12 -34.39 -5.27 -36.83
N LYS A 13 -33.27 -4.69 -37.26
CA LYS A 13 -31.96 -5.34 -37.35
C LYS A 13 -31.17 -5.23 -36.04
N PHE A 14 -29.95 -5.76 -36.03
CA PHE A 14 -29.01 -5.68 -34.90
C PHE A 14 -27.79 -4.86 -35.29
N TRP A 15 -27.47 -3.88 -34.45
CA TRP A 15 -26.29 -3.03 -34.58
C TRP A 15 -25.23 -3.48 -33.60
N PHE A 16 -24.03 -3.74 -34.12
CA PHE A 16 -22.85 -4.18 -33.40
C PHE A 16 -21.80 -3.07 -33.41
N TYR A 17 -21.65 -2.41 -32.27
CA TYR A 17 -20.64 -1.39 -32.05
C TYR A 17 -19.34 -2.09 -31.66
N TYR A 18 -18.37 -2.11 -32.57
CA TYR A 18 -17.11 -2.81 -32.41
C TYR A 18 -15.95 -1.84 -32.26
N ASN A 19 -14.93 -2.27 -31.55
CA ASN A 19 -13.76 -1.46 -31.24
C ASN A 19 -12.49 -2.30 -31.25
N HIS A 20 -11.36 -1.63 -31.36
CA HIS A 20 -10.07 -2.28 -31.18
C HIS A 20 -9.04 -1.26 -30.74
N CYS A 21 -8.19 -1.67 -29.81
CA CYS A 21 -7.04 -0.93 -29.35
C CYS A 21 -5.80 -1.77 -29.60
N ALA A 22 -4.85 -1.20 -30.35
CA ALA A 22 -3.58 -1.86 -30.61
C ALA A 22 -2.55 -0.83 -31.09
N GLN A 23 -1.34 -0.98 -30.59
CA GLN A 23 -0.16 -0.37 -31.16
C GLN A 23 1.06 -1.25 -30.94
N ASP A 24 2.07 -1.09 -31.80
CA ASP A 24 3.40 -1.63 -31.55
C ASP A 24 3.86 -1.16 -30.17
N ASN A 25 4.30 -2.09 -29.34
CA ASN A 25 4.83 -1.80 -28.02
C ASN A 25 6.00 -0.82 -28.14
N PRO A 26 5.88 0.42 -27.62
CA PRO A 26 6.93 1.43 -27.75
C PRO A 26 8.21 1.05 -27.01
N ASP A 27 8.11 0.16 -26.02
CA ASP A 27 9.23 -0.35 -25.24
C ASP A 27 9.94 -1.52 -25.93
N THR A 28 9.26 -2.19 -26.88
CA THR A 28 9.80 -3.30 -27.68
C THR A 28 9.54 -3.11 -29.18
N PRO A 29 10.02 -2.01 -29.81
CA PRO A 29 9.68 -1.66 -31.19
C PRO A 29 10.13 -2.67 -32.26
N ASP A 30 11.02 -3.61 -31.89
CA ASP A 30 11.52 -4.68 -32.76
C ASP A 30 10.77 -6.02 -32.58
N VAL A 31 9.82 -6.09 -31.64
CA VAL A 31 8.96 -7.25 -31.38
C VAL A 31 7.54 -6.91 -31.82
N VAL A 32 6.90 -7.79 -32.58
CA VAL A 32 5.45 -7.68 -32.86
C VAL A 32 4.72 -8.13 -31.60
N ASP A 33 4.65 -7.23 -30.63
CA ASP A 33 3.89 -7.34 -29.40
C ASP A 33 2.92 -6.16 -29.35
N GLU A 34 1.63 -6.45 -29.48
CA GLU A 34 0.58 -5.43 -29.55
C GLU A 34 0.15 -5.07 -28.13
N VAL A 35 0.37 -3.83 -27.72
CA VAL A 35 -0.17 -3.29 -26.46
C VAL A 35 -1.32 -2.36 -26.75
N CYS A 36 -2.33 -2.36 -25.89
CA CYS A 36 -3.30 -1.27 -25.87
C CYS A 36 -2.83 -0.17 -24.95
N TRP A 37 -2.97 1.06 -25.43
CA TRP A 37 -2.76 2.25 -24.61
C TRP A 37 -3.89 3.25 -24.88
N ASN A 38 -3.83 3.96 -26.02
CA ASN A 38 -4.89 4.91 -26.41
C ASN A 38 -5.11 4.98 -27.93
N ARG A 39 -4.43 4.13 -28.70
CA ARG A 39 -4.54 4.06 -30.16
C ARG A 39 -5.63 3.09 -30.56
N SER A 40 -6.80 3.64 -30.85
CA SER A 40 -8.02 2.84 -31.02
C SER A 40 -8.90 3.34 -32.15
N TYR A 41 -9.84 2.48 -32.53
CA TYR A 41 -10.95 2.86 -33.40
C TYR A 41 -12.26 2.22 -32.91
N LEU A 42 -13.36 2.92 -33.19
CA LEU A 42 -14.73 2.51 -32.91
C LEU A 42 -15.57 2.60 -34.19
N GLY A 43 -16.33 1.56 -34.47
CA GLY A 43 -17.15 1.43 -35.68
C GLY A 43 -18.43 0.65 -35.48
N LEU A 44 -19.23 0.56 -36.55
CA LEU A 44 -20.55 -0.06 -36.54
C LEU A 44 -20.63 -1.16 -37.59
N ALA A 45 -21.26 -2.28 -37.25
CA ALA A 45 -21.70 -3.30 -38.20
C ALA A 45 -23.19 -3.64 -37.98
N GLU A 46 -23.85 -4.21 -38.98
CA GLU A 46 -25.28 -4.53 -38.94
C GLU A 46 -25.57 -5.94 -39.43
N ALA A 47 -26.53 -6.62 -38.78
CA ALA A 47 -27.00 -7.95 -39.17
C ALA A 47 -28.53 -8.05 -39.09
N ASP A 48 -29.11 -8.93 -39.91
CA ASP A 48 -30.54 -9.29 -39.82
C ASP A 48 -30.83 -10.28 -38.67
N ASN A 49 -29.80 -10.97 -38.16
CA ASN A 49 -29.86 -11.92 -37.05
C ASN A 49 -28.80 -11.56 -36.00
N ILE A 50 -29.14 -11.66 -34.72
CA ILE A 50 -28.26 -11.34 -33.58
C ILE A 50 -26.96 -12.17 -33.57
N GLU A 51 -27.01 -13.41 -34.05
CA GLU A 51 -25.83 -14.28 -34.20
C GLU A 51 -24.97 -13.93 -35.43
N GLY A 52 -25.38 -12.93 -36.21
CA GLY A 52 -24.72 -12.50 -37.44
C GLY A 52 -25.12 -13.29 -38.69
N PRO A 53 -24.35 -13.17 -39.79
CA PRO A 53 -23.11 -12.40 -39.89
C PRO A 53 -23.36 -10.88 -39.91
N TYR A 54 -22.49 -10.12 -39.24
CA TYR A 54 -22.50 -8.66 -39.25
C TYR A 54 -21.76 -8.10 -40.45
N THR A 55 -22.37 -7.14 -41.14
CA THR A 55 -21.80 -6.40 -42.27
C THR A 55 -21.33 -5.04 -41.80
N ASN A 56 -20.04 -4.74 -41.98
CA ASN A 56 -19.43 -3.48 -41.56
C ASN A 56 -20.06 -2.26 -42.25
N LYS A 57 -20.44 -1.24 -41.47
CA LYS A 57 -20.95 0.07 -41.91
C LYS A 57 -19.91 1.19 -41.81
N GLY A 58 -18.77 0.95 -41.18
CA GLY A 58 -17.63 1.86 -41.15
C GLY A 58 -17.16 2.22 -39.74
N ILE A 59 -15.92 2.73 -39.68
CA ILE A 59 -15.34 3.37 -38.49
C ILE A 59 -15.81 4.82 -38.44
N PHE A 60 -16.25 5.28 -37.28
CA PHE A 60 -16.71 6.65 -37.08
C PHE A 60 -15.90 7.41 -36.02
N LEU A 61 -15.13 6.73 -35.17
CA LEU A 61 -14.28 7.38 -34.16
C LEU A 61 -12.88 6.76 -34.08
N ARG A 62 -11.89 7.59 -33.72
CA ARG A 62 -10.49 7.20 -33.49
C ARG A 62 -9.88 8.00 -32.34
N SER A 63 -8.86 7.44 -31.70
CA SER A 63 -8.04 8.08 -30.65
C SER A 63 -6.56 7.74 -30.82
N GLY A 64 -5.68 8.41 -30.08
CA GLY A 64 -4.23 8.11 -30.09
C GLY A 64 -3.53 8.52 -31.39
N TYR A 65 -3.93 9.66 -31.95
CA TYR A 65 -3.31 10.23 -33.16
C TYR A 65 -1.84 10.58 -32.91
N ARG A 66 -0.95 10.20 -33.83
CA ARG A 66 0.51 10.39 -33.71
C ARG A 66 1.03 11.62 -34.45
N SER A 67 0.23 12.22 -35.32
CA SER A 67 0.63 13.41 -36.08
C SER A 67 -0.57 14.22 -36.58
N GLU A 68 -0.34 15.49 -36.89
CA GLU A 68 -1.31 16.35 -37.56
C GLU A 68 -1.76 15.78 -38.92
N ALA A 69 -0.87 15.10 -39.65
CA ALA A 69 -1.19 14.48 -40.93
C ALA A 69 -2.15 13.29 -40.78
N GLU A 70 -1.97 12.49 -39.73
CA GLU A 70 -2.91 11.42 -39.40
C GLU A 70 -4.27 11.98 -39.00
N PHE A 71 -4.28 13.05 -38.20
CA PHE A 71 -5.51 13.72 -37.82
C PHE A 71 -6.25 14.28 -39.04
N ALA A 72 -5.54 14.92 -39.97
CA ALA A 72 -6.12 15.43 -41.21
C ALA A 72 -6.69 14.33 -42.12
N ALA A 73 -6.18 13.09 -42.04
CA ALA A 73 -6.71 11.96 -42.78
C ALA A 73 -8.01 11.40 -42.18
N TYR A 74 -8.22 11.59 -40.87
CA TYR A 74 -9.41 11.12 -40.14
C TYR A 74 -9.90 12.20 -39.16
N PRO A 75 -10.42 13.33 -39.68
CA PRO A 75 -10.78 14.48 -38.85
C PRO A 75 -12.03 14.23 -38.01
N LEU A 76 -12.10 14.86 -36.84
CA LEU A 76 -13.35 15.03 -36.09
C LEU A 76 -14.21 16.12 -36.74
N ASP A 77 -15.52 16.00 -36.59
CA ASP A 77 -16.51 16.88 -37.24
C ASP A 77 -16.83 18.16 -36.45
N ASN A 78 -16.22 18.35 -35.27
CA ASN A 78 -16.33 19.55 -34.43
C ASN A 78 -15.21 20.59 -34.69
N GLY A 79 -14.31 20.33 -35.63
CA GLY A 79 -13.19 21.22 -35.96
C GLY A 79 -11.97 21.13 -35.02
N GLN A 80 -11.94 20.20 -34.08
CA GLN A 80 -10.75 19.85 -33.31
C GLN A 80 -9.64 19.36 -34.25
N THR A 81 -8.39 19.71 -33.98
CA THR A 81 -7.22 19.39 -34.84
C THR A 81 -6.11 18.62 -34.12
N THR A 82 -6.28 18.35 -32.84
CA THR A 82 -5.30 17.68 -31.98
C THR A 82 -6.00 16.71 -31.05
N TRP A 83 -5.27 15.71 -30.57
CA TRP A 83 -5.72 14.75 -29.56
C TRP A 83 -4.77 14.77 -28.37
N ASN A 84 -5.30 14.83 -27.15
CA ASN A 84 -4.57 14.80 -25.90
C ASN A 84 -5.15 13.74 -24.97
N GLY A 85 -4.41 12.65 -24.73
CA GLY A 85 -4.87 11.54 -23.90
C GLY A 85 -5.21 11.86 -22.44
N ALA A 86 -4.80 13.01 -21.90
CA ALA A 86 -5.25 13.42 -20.57
C ALA A 86 -6.69 13.98 -20.56
N VAL A 87 -7.21 14.39 -21.72
CA VAL A 87 -8.48 15.14 -21.85
C VAL A 87 -9.45 14.46 -22.82
N ASP A 88 -8.93 13.90 -23.91
CA ASP A 88 -9.69 13.21 -24.94
C ASP A 88 -9.75 11.70 -24.66
N PRO A 89 -10.85 11.01 -25.03
CA PRO A 89 -11.05 9.61 -24.70
C PRO A 89 -10.16 8.67 -25.51
N ASN A 90 -9.95 7.48 -24.96
CA ASN A 90 -9.64 6.29 -25.76
C ASN A 90 -10.94 5.76 -26.39
N ALA A 91 -10.98 5.61 -27.71
CA ALA A 91 -12.20 5.26 -28.44
C ALA A 91 -12.50 3.75 -28.40
N ILE A 92 -12.78 3.22 -27.22
CA ILE A 92 -13.18 1.83 -26.95
C ILE A 92 -14.39 1.75 -25.99
N ASP A 93 -14.85 0.54 -25.73
CA ASP A 93 -15.91 0.19 -24.77
C ASP A 93 -17.24 0.90 -25.01
N PRO A 94 -17.81 0.83 -26.22
CA PRO A 94 -19.12 1.42 -26.50
C PRO A 94 -20.24 0.68 -25.77
N ALA A 95 -21.23 1.42 -25.27
CA ALA A 95 -22.54 0.91 -24.89
C ALA A 95 -23.63 1.86 -25.39
N ALA A 96 -24.45 1.38 -26.33
CA ALA A 96 -25.57 2.11 -26.89
C ALA A 96 -26.83 1.88 -26.05
N PHE A 97 -27.64 2.92 -25.87
CA PHE A 97 -28.88 2.83 -25.10
C PHE A 97 -29.94 3.80 -25.63
N TYR A 98 -31.22 3.41 -25.49
CA TYR A 98 -32.33 4.31 -25.76
C TYR A 98 -32.70 5.05 -24.48
N ASP A 99 -32.96 6.35 -24.60
CA ASP A 99 -33.53 7.14 -23.52
C ASP A 99 -35.05 6.90 -23.37
N ALA A 100 -35.65 7.48 -22.32
CA ALA A 100 -37.07 7.31 -22.03
C ALA A 100 -38.00 7.86 -23.13
N ASP A 101 -37.50 8.75 -24.00
CA ASP A 101 -38.22 9.31 -25.14
C ASP A 101 -37.94 8.52 -26.45
N GLY A 102 -37.10 7.48 -26.39
CA GLY A 102 -36.74 6.61 -27.51
C GLY A 102 -35.60 7.14 -28.39
N LYS A 103 -34.86 8.18 -27.96
CA LYS A 103 -33.67 8.64 -28.67
C LYS A 103 -32.47 7.75 -28.35
N LEU A 104 -31.58 7.59 -29.33
CA LEU A 104 -30.41 6.75 -29.18
C LEU A 104 -29.19 7.54 -28.70
N TRP A 105 -28.48 6.98 -27.73
CA TRP A 105 -27.25 7.51 -27.16
C TRP A 105 -26.19 6.42 -27.11
N MET A 106 -24.93 6.81 -26.98
CA MET A 106 -23.82 5.89 -26.76
C MET A 106 -22.83 6.46 -25.75
N VAL A 107 -22.60 5.74 -24.66
CA VAL A 107 -21.45 5.99 -23.78
C VAL A 107 -20.25 5.17 -24.25
N TYR A 108 -19.04 5.70 -24.07
CA TYR A 108 -17.80 5.00 -24.41
C TYR A 108 -16.60 5.65 -23.72
N GLY A 109 -15.46 4.97 -23.71
CA GLY A 109 -14.20 5.48 -23.14
C GLY A 109 -13.53 4.47 -22.21
N SER A 110 -12.20 4.53 -22.16
CA SER A 110 -11.40 3.76 -21.21
C SER A 110 -10.11 4.52 -20.91
N TYR A 111 -9.84 4.76 -19.63
CA TYR A 111 -8.69 5.51 -19.14
C TYR A 111 -8.64 6.90 -19.79
N SER A 112 -7.44 7.39 -20.13
CA SER A 112 -7.23 8.61 -20.92
C SER A 112 -8.06 9.81 -20.40
N GLY A 113 -8.79 10.49 -21.29
CA GLY A 113 -9.68 11.60 -20.95
C GLY A 113 -10.96 11.23 -20.20
N GLY A 114 -11.24 9.94 -19.99
CA GLY A 114 -12.41 9.43 -19.29
C GLY A 114 -13.54 8.93 -20.22
N ILE A 115 -14.74 8.85 -19.64
CA ILE A 115 -15.97 8.37 -20.29
C ILE A 115 -16.73 9.53 -20.91
N PHE A 116 -17.21 9.33 -22.13
CA PHE A 116 -17.93 10.32 -22.93
C PHE A 116 -19.28 9.77 -23.41
N VAL A 117 -20.19 10.67 -23.80
CA VAL A 117 -21.49 10.34 -24.38
C VAL A 117 -21.72 11.08 -25.70
N LEU A 118 -22.31 10.37 -26.66
CA LEU A 118 -22.73 10.86 -27.96
C LEU A 118 -24.24 10.66 -28.16
N ALA A 119 -24.91 11.66 -28.75
CA ALA A 119 -26.21 11.46 -29.37
C ALA A 119 -26.04 10.71 -30.70
N MET A 120 -26.92 9.77 -30.99
CA MET A 120 -26.82 8.87 -32.13
C MET A 120 -28.06 8.98 -33.02
N ASP A 121 -27.86 8.93 -34.33
CA ASP A 121 -28.93 8.98 -35.32
C ASP A 121 -29.65 7.61 -35.39
N GLU A 122 -30.95 7.59 -35.16
CA GLU A 122 -31.75 6.36 -35.02
C GLU A 122 -32.05 5.68 -36.37
N GLU A 123 -31.76 6.31 -37.50
CA GLU A 123 -31.90 5.70 -38.83
C GLU A 123 -30.62 4.97 -39.25
N THR A 124 -29.47 5.54 -38.89
CA THR A 124 -28.14 5.10 -39.36
C THR A 124 -27.32 4.37 -38.31
N GLY A 125 -27.55 4.63 -37.03
CA GLY A 125 -26.75 4.15 -35.90
C GLY A 125 -25.40 4.84 -35.74
N MET A 126 -25.14 5.90 -36.51
CA MET A 126 -23.92 6.72 -36.44
C MET A 126 -24.12 7.91 -35.47
N PRO A 127 -23.04 8.51 -34.95
CA PRO A 127 -23.16 9.75 -34.16
C PRO A 127 -23.82 10.87 -34.95
N GLU A 128 -24.63 11.70 -34.29
CA GLU A 128 -25.11 12.96 -34.88
C GLU A 128 -23.93 13.90 -35.20
N ALA A 129 -24.10 14.76 -36.21
CA ALA A 129 -23.03 15.62 -36.72
C ALA A 129 -22.65 16.77 -35.77
N GLY A 130 -21.35 17.09 -35.73
CA GLY A 130 -20.76 18.24 -35.05
C GLY A 130 -20.38 18.00 -33.58
N GLN A 131 -20.38 16.75 -33.12
CA GLN A 131 -20.15 16.40 -31.71
C GLN A 131 -18.67 16.16 -31.39
N GLY A 132 -17.83 15.79 -32.35
CA GLY A 132 -16.47 15.29 -32.08
C GLY A 132 -16.51 14.07 -31.16
N TYR A 133 -15.86 14.16 -30.00
CA TYR A 133 -15.92 13.12 -28.96
C TYR A 133 -17.18 13.18 -28.06
N GLY A 134 -18.05 14.18 -28.24
CA GLY A 134 -19.24 14.34 -27.40
C GLY A 134 -18.93 14.97 -26.04
N LYS A 135 -19.78 14.68 -25.06
CA LYS A 135 -19.73 15.28 -23.71
C LYS A 135 -19.05 14.34 -22.71
N LYS A 136 -18.06 14.82 -21.97
CA LYS A 136 -17.43 14.04 -20.88
C LYS A 136 -18.39 13.83 -19.72
N LEU A 137 -18.46 12.60 -19.20
CA LEU A 137 -19.29 12.22 -18.06
C LEU A 137 -18.48 12.00 -16.77
N VAL A 138 -17.31 11.36 -16.86
CA VAL A 138 -16.44 11.08 -15.69
C VAL A 138 -15.01 10.82 -16.13
N GLY A 139 -14.04 11.04 -15.24
CA GLY A 139 -12.63 10.73 -15.47
C GLY A 139 -11.80 11.84 -16.11
N GLY A 140 -10.67 11.45 -16.68
CA GLY A 140 -9.61 12.34 -17.16
C GLY A 140 -8.27 12.05 -16.50
N ASP A 141 -7.21 12.62 -17.06
CA ASP A 141 -5.84 12.49 -16.57
C ASP A 141 -5.36 11.03 -16.43
N PHE A 142 -5.71 10.21 -17.43
CA PHE A 142 -5.31 8.80 -17.54
C PHE A 142 -5.80 7.87 -16.43
N ARG A 143 -6.72 8.33 -15.57
CA ARG A 143 -7.28 7.50 -14.49
C ARG A 143 -7.94 6.26 -15.04
N ALA A 144 -7.68 5.13 -14.39
CA ALA A 144 -8.21 3.83 -14.73
C ALA A 144 -9.74 3.78 -14.54
N MET A 145 -10.50 4.16 -15.57
CA MET A 145 -11.96 4.22 -15.59
C MET A 145 -12.46 3.76 -16.96
N GLU A 146 -13.29 2.72 -17.03
CA GLU A 146 -13.69 2.10 -18.30
C GLU A 146 -15.01 1.31 -18.18
N GLY A 147 -15.40 0.59 -19.25
CA GLY A 147 -16.55 -0.32 -19.22
C GLY A 147 -17.88 0.37 -18.90
N ALA A 148 -18.08 1.57 -19.44
CA ALA A 148 -19.26 2.37 -19.15
C ALA A 148 -20.55 1.75 -19.71
N PHE A 149 -21.62 1.78 -18.92
CA PHE A 149 -22.94 1.30 -19.35
C PHE A 149 -24.05 2.16 -18.74
N VAL A 150 -25.10 2.49 -19.51
CA VAL A 150 -26.24 3.27 -19.02
C VAL A 150 -27.52 2.45 -19.05
N MET A 151 -28.26 2.47 -17.93
CA MET A 151 -29.60 1.87 -17.81
C MET A 151 -30.59 2.92 -17.30
N TYR A 152 -31.73 3.08 -17.99
CA TYR A 152 -32.86 3.83 -17.46
C TYR A 152 -33.74 2.92 -16.59
N SER A 153 -34.13 3.41 -15.41
CA SER A 153 -35.10 2.73 -14.54
C SER A 153 -36.43 3.49 -14.52
N PRO A 154 -37.54 2.86 -14.97
CA PRO A 154 -38.87 3.47 -14.84
C PRO A 154 -39.38 3.49 -13.39
N GLU A 155 -38.77 2.73 -12.48
CA GLU A 155 -39.13 2.72 -11.05
C GLU A 155 -38.65 3.98 -10.32
N SER A 156 -37.42 4.43 -10.61
CA SER A 156 -36.83 5.61 -9.97
C SER A 156 -36.81 6.86 -10.86
N GLU A 157 -37.14 6.70 -12.15
CA GLU A 157 -37.06 7.72 -13.18
C GLU A 157 -35.65 8.35 -13.28
N TYR A 158 -34.61 7.52 -13.17
CA TYR A 158 -33.20 7.91 -13.31
C TYR A 158 -32.50 7.08 -14.39
N TYR A 159 -31.50 7.70 -15.02
CA TYR A 159 -30.45 7.04 -15.77
C TYR A 159 -29.31 6.70 -14.81
N TYR A 160 -28.90 5.45 -14.76
CA TYR A 160 -27.74 4.99 -13.99
C TYR A 160 -26.56 4.78 -14.93
N LEU A 161 -25.47 5.50 -14.70
CA LEU A 161 -24.18 5.29 -15.36
C LEU A 161 -23.35 4.36 -14.49
N PHE A 162 -23.14 3.14 -14.97
CA PHE A 162 -22.18 2.20 -14.43
C PHE A 162 -20.83 2.39 -15.13
N PHE A 163 -19.75 2.18 -14.40
CA PHE A 163 -18.38 2.15 -14.92
C PHE A 163 -17.50 1.34 -13.97
N SER A 164 -16.33 0.88 -14.41
CA SER A 164 -15.38 0.20 -13.55
C SER A 164 -14.10 1.00 -13.42
N VAL A 165 -13.49 0.94 -12.24
CA VAL A 165 -12.24 1.65 -11.93
C VAL A 165 -11.10 0.68 -11.60
N ALA A 166 -9.86 1.18 -11.66
CA ALA A 166 -8.63 0.42 -11.42
C ALA A 166 -8.33 -0.67 -12.48
N GLY A 167 -7.46 -1.63 -12.17
CA GLY A 167 -6.99 -2.67 -13.08
C GLY A 167 -7.86 -3.92 -13.08
N PHE A 168 -8.12 -4.50 -14.26
CA PHE A 168 -8.97 -5.69 -14.43
C PHE A 168 -8.31 -7.00 -13.97
N ASP A 169 -6.98 -7.04 -13.84
CA ASP A 169 -6.21 -8.21 -13.43
C ASP A 169 -6.56 -8.64 -11.98
N LEU A 170 -6.11 -9.84 -11.57
CA LEU A 170 -6.54 -10.44 -10.30
C LEU A 170 -6.38 -9.48 -9.11
N ASN A 171 -5.27 -8.77 -9.00
CA ASN A 171 -5.02 -7.87 -7.87
C ASN A 171 -5.00 -6.39 -8.28
N GLY A 172 -5.52 -6.06 -9.47
CA GLY A 172 -5.57 -4.70 -10.00
C GLY A 172 -6.63 -3.81 -9.35
N GLY A 173 -7.51 -4.40 -8.53
CA GLY A 173 -8.52 -3.68 -7.73
C GLY A 173 -9.81 -3.34 -8.48
N TYR A 174 -10.12 -4.02 -9.59
CA TYR A 174 -11.32 -3.75 -10.37
C TYR A 174 -12.59 -3.75 -9.51
N ASN A 175 -13.38 -2.68 -9.63
CA ASN A 175 -14.64 -2.58 -8.92
C ASN A 175 -15.65 -1.74 -9.71
N ILE A 176 -16.93 -2.03 -9.52
CA ILE A 176 -18.05 -1.39 -10.22
C ILE A 176 -18.48 -0.14 -9.43
N ARG A 177 -18.58 0.97 -10.15
CA ARG A 177 -19.11 2.24 -9.68
C ARG A 177 -20.44 2.57 -10.36
N VAL A 178 -21.29 3.32 -9.67
CA VAL A 178 -22.53 3.84 -10.23
C VAL A 178 -22.80 5.29 -9.82
N ALA A 179 -23.38 6.05 -10.74
CA ALA A 179 -23.89 7.39 -10.52
C ALA A 179 -25.22 7.55 -11.26
N ARG A 180 -26.02 8.59 -10.93
CA ARG A 180 -27.35 8.76 -11.55
C ARG A 180 -27.62 10.16 -12.08
N SER A 181 -28.48 10.26 -13.09
CA SER A 181 -28.92 11.51 -13.70
C SER A 181 -30.41 11.47 -14.08
N LYS A 182 -31.05 12.64 -14.12
CA LYS A 182 -32.41 12.81 -14.69
C LYS A 182 -32.42 12.94 -16.22
N THR A 183 -31.26 13.14 -16.83
CA THR A 183 -31.07 13.23 -18.28
C THR A 183 -30.02 12.22 -18.76
N PRO A 184 -30.13 11.70 -20.00
CA PRO A 184 -29.22 10.67 -20.50
C PRO A 184 -27.75 11.13 -20.58
N ASP A 185 -27.51 12.44 -20.73
CA ASP A 185 -26.17 13.03 -20.88
C ASP A 185 -25.63 13.69 -19.60
N GLY A 186 -26.27 13.51 -18.45
CA GLY A 186 -25.84 14.09 -17.17
C GLY A 186 -26.28 15.55 -16.94
N PRO A 187 -25.86 16.17 -15.82
CA PRO A 187 -24.80 15.71 -14.93
C PRO A 187 -25.18 14.45 -14.16
N TYR A 188 -24.23 13.51 -14.05
CA TYR A 188 -24.37 12.33 -13.21
C TYR A 188 -23.85 12.65 -11.82
N LEU A 189 -24.69 12.42 -10.81
CA LEU A 189 -24.38 12.73 -9.43
C LEU A 189 -24.10 11.45 -8.65
N ASP A 190 -23.23 11.53 -7.64
CA ASP A 190 -23.02 10.50 -6.62
C ASP A 190 -24.07 10.58 -5.49
N ASN A 191 -23.93 9.72 -4.46
CA ASN A 191 -24.84 9.65 -3.32
C ASN A 191 -24.87 10.93 -2.47
N ALA A 192 -23.76 11.68 -2.44
CA ALA A 192 -23.62 12.95 -1.75
C ALA A 192 -24.16 14.15 -2.59
N GLY A 193 -24.49 13.91 -3.86
CA GLY A 193 -25.03 14.91 -4.79
C GLY A 193 -23.96 15.68 -5.56
N ASN A 194 -22.71 15.21 -5.56
CA ASN A 194 -21.61 15.82 -6.30
C ASN A 194 -21.61 15.36 -7.76
N ASP A 195 -21.29 16.26 -8.69
CA ASP A 195 -21.10 15.92 -10.11
C ASP A 195 -19.80 15.14 -10.30
N ILE A 196 -19.91 13.87 -10.71
CA ILE A 196 -18.77 12.98 -10.87
C ILE A 196 -17.77 13.46 -11.94
N ALA A 197 -18.18 14.33 -12.86
CA ALA A 197 -17.29 14.91 -13.86
C ALA A 197 -16.23 15.85 -13.26
N ALA A 198 -16.47 16.34 -12.04
CA ALA A 198 -15.62 17.30 -11.33
C ALA A 198 -14.71 16.66 -10.26
N ILE A 199 -14.87 15.37 -9.96
CA ILE A 199 -14.21 14.70 -8.84
C ILE A 199 -12.85 14.11 -9.28
N GLY A 200 -11.85 14.19 -8.38
CA GLY A 200 -10.53 13.56 -8.47
C GLY A 200 -10.54 12.06 -8.13
N GLY A 201 -9.42 11.35 -8.28
CA GLY A 201 -9.27 9.98 -7.75
C GLY A 201 -10.05 8.88 -8.49
N LEU A 202 -10.05 7.67 -7.92
CA LEU A 202 -10.75 6.49 -8.43
C LEU A 202 -12.02 6.17 -7.61
N GLU A 203 -12.11 6.69 -6.39
CA GLU A 203 -13.21 6.54 -5.43
C GLU A 203 -14.39 7.46 -5.78
N VAL A 204 -14.73 7.51 -7.06
CA VAL A 204 -15.77 8.38 -7.64
C VAL A 204 -17.04 7.58 -7.88
N GLY A 205 -18.17 8.11 -7.43
CA GLY A 205 -19.46 7.42 -7.49
C GLY A 205 -19.61 6.33 -6.43
N GLU A 206 -20.81 5.78 -6.32
CA GLU A 206 -21.12 4.69 -5.38
C GLU A 206 -20.36 3.43 -5.76
N LYS A 207 -19.66 2.81 -4.81
CA LYS A 207 -19.05 1.49 -5.01
C LYS A 207 -20.13 0.42 -4.93
N LEU A 208 -20.59 -0.06 -6.08
CA LEU A 208 -21.64 -1.07 -6.16
C LEU A 208 -21.14 -2.47 -5.78
N MET A 209 -19.91 -2.82 -6.19
CA MET A 209 -19.30 -4.12 -5.94
C MET A 209 -17.78 -4.06 -6.12
N GLY A 210 -17.02 -4.51 -5.12
CA GLY A 210 -15.58 -4.76 -5.22
C GLY A 210 -15.23 -6.21 -4.89
N GLY A 211 -13.94 -6.54 -4.78
CA GLY A 211 -13.52 -7.87 -4.36
C GLY A 211 -14.02 -8.22 -2.95
N PHE A 212 -14.57 -9.42 -2.75
CA PHE A 212 -15.12 -9.89 -1.48
C PHE A 212 -15.01 -11.41 -1.35
N GLU A 213 -15.05 -11.92 -0.12
CA GLU A 213 -15.08 -13.35 0.19
C GLU A 213 -15.98 -13.61 1.40
N TYR A 214 -17.04 -14.39 1.21
CA TYR A 214 -17.71 -15.06 2.33
C TYR A 214 -16.80 -16.20 2.79
N THR A 215 -16.08 -15.96 3.88
CA THR A 215 -15.04 -16.84 4.41
C THR A 215 -15.63 -18.15 4.91
N GLN A 216 -14.87 -19.23 4.86
CA GLN A 216 -15.15 -20.43 5.65
C GLN A 216 -14.39 -20.31 6.96
N GLU A 217 -15.11 -20.09 8.04
CA GLU A 217 -14.50 -20.01 9.37
C GLU A 217 -14.16 -21.41 9.91
N LEU A 218 -13.24 -21.44 10.87
CA LEU A 218 -12.82 -22.67 11.51
C LEU A 218 -14.02 -23.40 12.15
N GLY A 219 -14.26 -24.64 11.72
CA GLY A 219 -15.39 -25.46 12.17
C GLY A 219 -16.63 -25.39 11.27
N GLU A 220 -16.64 -24.54 10.24
CA GLU A 220 -17.68 -24.55 9.22
C GLU A 220 -17.42 -25.59 8.12
N THR A 221 -18.49 -26.10 7.53
CA THR A 221 -18.43 -27.05 6.41
C THR A 221 -18.83 -26.46 5.07
N ALA A 222 -19.52 -25.32 5.08
CA ALA A 222 -19.87 -24.61 3.86
C ALA A 222 -18.59 -24.02 3.25
N PRO A 223 -18.34 -24.21 1.94
CA PRO A 223 -17.12 -23.72 1.32
C PRO A 223 -17.12 -22.19 1.29
N ALA A 224 -15.93 -21.61 1.41
CA ALA A 224 -15.73 -20.20 1.14
C ALA A 224 -16.03 -19.91 -0.34
N TRP A 225 -16.52 -18.71 -0.63
CA TRP A 225 -16.64 -18.24 -2.01
C TRP A 225 -16.61 -16.71 -2.05
N GLY A 226 -16.18 -16.18 -3.18
CA GLY A 226 -15.99 -14.75 -3.33
C GLY A 226 -15.61 -14.37 -4.75
N TYR A 227 -15.56 -13.07 -4.99
CA TYR A 227 -15.16 -12.46 -6.25
C TYR A 227 -13.91 -11.62 -6.04
N GLN A 228 -13.08 -11.57 -7.08
CA GLN A 228 -11.89 -10.76 -7.13
C GLN A 228 -11.93 -9.98 -8.46
N SER A 229 -11.68 -8.68 -8.39
CA SER A 229 -11.77 -7.78 -9.55
C SER A 229 -13.08 -7.91 -10.37
N PRO A 230 -14.29 -7.82 -9.76
CA PRO A 230 -15.54 -7.77 -10.53
C PRO A 230 -15.68 -6.43 -11.25
N GLY A 231 -16.04 -6.46 -12.55
CA GLY A 231 -16.28 -5.23 -13.30
C GLY A 231 -16.65 -5.42 -14.76
N HIS A 232 -16.54 -4.32 -15.52
CA HIS A 232 -16.97 -4.20 -16.92
C HIS A 232 -18.40 -4.73 -17.11
N ASN A 233 -19.34 -4.17 -16.36
CA ASN A 233 -20.69 -4.69 -16.33
C ASN A 233 -21.53 -4.18 -17.51
N SER A 234 -22.58 -4.93 -17.80
CA SER A 234 -23.78 -4.44 -18.48
C SER A 234 -24.96 -4.52 -17.52
N ALA A 235 -26.05 -3.83 -17.84
CA ALA A 235 -27.26 -3.83 -17.03
C ALA A 235 -28.53 -3.84 -17.89
N TYR A 236 -29.60 -4.41 -17.36
CA TYR A 236 -30.87 -4.50 -18.08
C TYR A 236 -32.06 -4.40 -17.12
N TYR A 237 -33.07 -3.63 -17.50
CA TYR A 237 -34.38 -3.64 -16.86
C TYR A 237 -35.34 -4.54 -17.65
N ASP A 238 -35.79 -5.63 -17.04
CA ASP A 238 -36.77 -6.54 -17.62
C ASP A 238 -38.18 -6.00 -17.41
N GLU A 239 -38.75 -5.37 -18.45
CA GLU A 239 -40.12 -4.86 -18.41
C GLU A 239 -41.18 -5.91 -18.10
N ALA A 240 -40.93 -7.19 -18.43
CA ALA A 240 -41.90 -8.26 -18.21
C ALA A 240 -41.98 -8.68 -16.74
N THR A 241 -40.87 -8.57 -16.01
CA THR A 241 -40.77 -8.98 -14.59
C THR A 241 -40.60 -7.81 -13.62
N GLY A 242 -40.28 -6.62 -14.11
CA GLY A 242 -39.97 -5.44 -13.31
C GLY A 242 -38.60 -5.49 -12.64
N ARG A 243 -37.68 -6.35 -13.09
CA ARG A 243 -36.39 -6.60 -12.41
C ARG A 243 -35.23 -5.87 -13.07
N HIS A 244 -34.31 -5.37 -12.27
CA HIS A 244 -33.02 -4.87 -12.73
C HIS A 244 -31.97 -5.96 -12.61
N ILE A 245 -31.24 -6.20 -13.68
CA ILE A 245 -30.25 -7.28 -13.78
C ILE A 245 -28.89 -6.66 -14.09
N LEU A 246 -27.89 -7.01 -13.29
CA LEU A 246 -26.47 -6.70 -13.48
C LEU A 246 -25.78 -7.93 -14.05
N VAL A 247 -25.00 -7.75 -15.12
CA VAL A 247 -24.17 -8.82 -15.70
C VAL A 247 -22.74 -8.33 -15.73
N THR A 248 -21.81 -9.07 -15.13
CA THR A 248 -20.41 -8.68 -14.99
C THR A 248 -19.50 -9.89 -15.18
N HIS A 249 -18.22 -9.67 -15.49
CA HIS A 249 -17.21 -10.71 -15.31
C HIS A 249 -16.48 -10.50 -13.99
N THR A 250 -15.92 -11.57 -13.45
CA THR A 250 -15.08 -11.51 -12.25
C THR A 250 -14.05 -12.61 -12.27
N ARG A 251 -12.92 -12.37 -11.62
CA ARG A 251 -11.98 -13.41 -11.16
C ARG A 251 -12.39 -13.87 -9.76
N PHE A 252 -11.56 -14.69 -9.13
CA PHE A 252 -11.87 -15.35 -7.86
C PHE A 252 -10.71 -15.24 -6.87
N PRO A 253 -10.98 -15.04 -5.57
CA PRO A 253 -9.94 -15.07 -4.55
C PRO A 253 -9.20 -16.41 -4.59
N GLN A 254 -7.87 -16.38 -4.49
CA GLN A 254 -7.04 -17.60 -4.55
C GLN A 254 -7.39 -18.59 -3.42
N THR A 255 -7.91 -18.08 -2.30
CA THR A 255 -8.39 -18.83 -1.13
C THR A 255 -9.71 -19.57 -1.36
N SER A 256 -10.51 -19.16 -2.36
CA SER A 256 -11.84 -19.72 -2.62
C SER A 256 -12.11 -20.03 -4.09
N THR A 257 -11.07 -20.12 -4.92
CA THR A 257 -11.22 -20.32 -6.37
C THR A 257 -11.40 -21.79 -6.74
N GLU A 258 -12.28 -22.06 -7.70
CA GLU A 258 -12.37 -23.38 -8.37
C GLU A 258 -11.23 -23.60 -9.38
N PHE A 259 -10.38 -22.59 -9.60
CA PHE A 259 -9.28 -22.58 -10.58
C PHE A 259 -7.89 -22.37 -9.93
N PRO A 260 -7.46 -23.20 -8.98
CA PRO A 260 -6.28 -22.93 -8.14
C PRO A 260 -4.95 -22.84 -8.91
N THR A 261 -4.90 -23.34 -10.15
CA THR A 261 -3.69 -23.30 -11.01
C THR A 261 -3.75 -22.26 -12.11
N ILE A 262 -4.81 -21.44 -12.18
CA ILE A 262 -5.01 -20.42 -13.22
C ILE A 262 -5.48 -19.13 -12.53
N SER A 263 -4.52 -18.32 -12.05
CA SER A 263 -4.79 -17.11 -11.26
C SER A 263 -5.72 -16.11 -11.97
N GLU A 264 -5.59 -15.96 -13.29
CA GLU A 264 -6.37 -15.03 -14.11
C GLU A 264 -7.70 -15.63 -14.63
N ALA A 265 -8.13 -16.79 -14.13
CA ALA A 265 -9.39 -17.38 -14.54
C ALA A 265 -10.57 -16.46 -14.17
N HIS A 266 -11.42 -16.16 -15.15
CA HIS A 266 -12.61 -15.33 -14.96
C HIS A 266 -13.87 -16.01 -15.51
N GLN A 267 -15.02 -15.63 -14.98
CA GLN A 267 -16.32 -16.07 -15.48
C GLN A 267 -17.36 -14.94 -15.41
N VAL A 268 -18.44 -15.10 -16.18
CA VAL A 268 -19.61 -14.23 -16.09
C VAL A 268 -20.40 -14.51 -14.80
N ARG A 269 -20.91 -13.46 -14.19
CA ARG A 269 -21.84 -13.46 -13.04
C ARG A 269 -23.01 -12.55 -13.33
N VAL A 270 -24.15 -12.91 -12.74
CA VAL A 270 -25.40 -12.17 -12.88
C VAL A 270 -25.93 -11.92 -11.48
N HIS A 271 -26.32 -10.68 -11.20
CA HIS A 271 -26.92 -10.27 -9.92
C HIS A 271 -28.23 -9.55 -10.22
N GLU A 272 -29.24 -9.74 -9.38
CA GLU A 272 -30.37 -8.81 -9.36
C GLU A 272 -29.89 -7.50 -8.72
N MET A 273 -30.46 -6.38 -9.15
CA MET A 273 -30.33 -5.10 -8.48
C MET A 273 -31.69 -4.66 -7.94
N PHE A 274 -31.67 -3.98 -6.81
CA PHE A 274 -32.88 -3.50 -6.15
C PHE A 274 -32.80 -1.99 -5.97
N ILE A 275 -33.89 -1.27 -6.27
CA ILE A 275 -33.93 0.17 -6.04
C ILE A 275 -34.32 0.42 -4.57
N ASN A 276 -33.45 1.08 -3.81
CA ASN A 276 -33.76 1.44 -2.43
C ASN A 276 -34.71 2.66 -2.36
N SER A 277 -35.19 2.98 -1.16
CA SER A 277 -36.08 4.13 -0.90
C SER A 277 -35.52 5.49 -1.31
N LEU A 278 -34.20 5.62 -1.50
CA LEU A 278 -33.55 6.83 -1.98
C LEU A 278 -33.40 6.87 -3.51
N GLY A 279 -33.80 5.81 -4.21
CA GLY A 279 -33.71 5.66 -5.66
C GLY A 279 -32.31 5.27 -6.15
N TRP A 280 -31.53 4.52 -5.37
CA TRP A 280 -30.22 4.00 -5.74
C TRP A 280 -30.28 2.48 -6.02
N PRO A 281 -29.56 1.97 -7.03
CA PRO A 281 -29.53 0.55 -7.35
C PRO A 281 -28.54 -0.17 -6.45
N MET A 282 -29.02 -1.18 -5.71
CA MET A 282 -28.21 -2.04 -4.86
C MET A 282 -27.98 -3.38 -5.53
N ALA A 283 -26.73 -3.75 -5.77
CA ALA A 283 -26.41 -5.11 -6.23
C ALA A 283 -26.72 -6.12 -5.14
N SER A 284 -27.36 -7.21 -5.53
CA SER A 284 -27.73 -8.27 -4.60
C SER A 284 -26.49 -9.06 -4.13
N PRO A 285 -26.39 -9.44 -2.84
CA PRO A 285 -25.18 -10.13 -2.34
C PRO A 285 -24.92 -11.50 -2.95
N GLN A 286 -25.99 -12.21 -3.32
CA GLN A 286 -25.91 -13.52 -3.97
C GLN A 286 -26.16 -13.40 -5.48
N ARG A 287 -25.59 -14.33 -6.26
CA ARG A 287 -25.88 -14.44 -7.70
C ARG A 287 -27.37 -14.65 -7.98
N TYR A 288 -27.83 -14.14 -9.10
CA TYR A 288 -29.22 -14.21 -9.54
C TYR A 288 -29.70 -15.66 -9.68
N VAL A 289 -30.83 -15.93 -9.02
CA VAL A 289 -31.68 -17.09 -9.23
C VAL A 289 -33.12 -16.57 -9.37
N PRO A 290 -33.85 -16.93 -10.44
CA PRO A 290 -35.22 -16.46 -10.62
C PRO A 290 -36.12 -17.03 -9.52
N LEU A 291 -36.76 -16.13 -8.77
CA LEU A 291 -37.75 -16.45 -7.74
C LEU A 291 -39.14 -16.04 -8.22
N GLU A 292 -40.20 -16.75 -7.82
CA GLU A 292 -41.58 -16.35 -8.12
C GLU A 292 -42.18 -15.53 -6.97
N GLY A 293 -43.04 -14.56 -7.28
CA GLY A 293 -43.72 -13.70 -6.29
C GLY A 293 -42.96 -12.40 -5.97
N ASP A 294 -43.47 -11.64 -4.99
CA ASP A 294 -43.04 -10.26 -4.70
C ASP A 294 -41.68 -10.16 -3.97
N ASN A 295 -41.11 -11.29 -3.53
CA ASN A 295 -39.83 -11.38 -2.79
C ASN A 295 -39.72 -10.30 -1.68
N MET A 296 -40.60 -10.35 -0.69
CA MET A 296 -40.67 -9.40 0.42
C MET A 296 -40.14 -10.04 1.71
N VAL A 297 -39.60 -9.24 2.63
CA VAL A 297 -39.08 -9.68 3.93
C VAL A 297 -39.75 -8.87 5.03
N VAL A 298 -40.32 -9.54 6.04
CA VAL A 298 -40.91 -8.85 7.20
C VAL A 298 -39.89 -8.73 8.34
N ALA A 299 -40.12 -7.81 9.28
CA ALA A 299 -39.16 -7.50 10.37
C ALA A 299 -38.72 -8.75 11.17
N ASP A 300 -39.64 -9.65 11.51
CA ASP A 300 -39.34 -10.88 12.27
C ASP A 300 -38.39 -11.85 11.52
N GLU A 301 -38.33 -11.75 10.19
CA GLU A 301 -37.43 -12.57 9.36
C GLU A 301 -36.01 -12.01 9.31
N LEU A 302 -35.79 -10.75 9.75
CA LEU A 302 -34.48 -10.13 9.84
C LEU A 302 -33.72 -10.46 11.13
N TYR A 303 -34.41 -10.92 12.17
CA TYR A 303 -33.73 -11.24 13.42
C TYR A 303 -32.76 -12.40 13.24
N GLY A 304 -31.55 -12.28 13.76
CA GLY A 304 -30.58 -13.37 13.79
C GLY A 304 -29.19 -12.96 13.34
N TYR A 305 -28.38 -13.96 12.98
CA TYR A 305 -26.95 -13.84 12.72
C TYR A 305 -26.66 -13.73 11.23
N TYR A 306 -25.64 -12.95 10.87
CA TYR A 306 -25.30 -12.65 9.48
C TYR A 306 -23.80 -12.74 9.27
N LYS A 307 -23.42 -13.25 8.09
CA LYS A 307 -22.12 -12.89 7.51
C LYS A 307 -22.24 -11.56 6.82
N PHE A 308 -21.29 -10.67 7.07
CA PHE A 308 -21.34 -9.26 6.72
C PHE A 308 -20.12 -8.85 5.92
N ILE A 309 -20.31 -8.15 4.80
CA ILE A 309 -19.23 -7.58 3.99
C ILE A 309 -19.43 -6.07 4.00
N ASN A 310 -18.43 -5.32 4.44
CA ASN A 310 -18.38 -3.88 4.23
C ASN A 310 -17.41 -3.61 3.08
N HIS A 311 -17.93 -3.26 1.91
CA HIS A 311 -17.09 -2.96 0.75
C HIS A 311 -16.31 -1.66 0.90
N GLY A 312 -16.69 -0.79 1.85
CA GLY A 312 -16.16 0.57 1.96
C GLY A 312 -16.34 1.37 0.67
N ASN A 313 -15.53 2.41 0.51
CA ASN A 313 -15.47 3.19 -0.74
C ASN A 313 -14.12 3.04 -1.48
N ASP A 314 -13.10 2.47 -0.83
CA ASP A 314 -11.73 2.39 -1.38
C ASP A 314 -11.58 1.37 -2.50
N VAL A 315 -10.51 1.49 -3.29
CA VAL A 315 -10.08 0.46 -4.25
C VAL A 315 -9.32 -0.65 -3.51
N ASN A 316 -9.94 -1.81 -3.32
CA ASN A 316 -9.32 -2.95 -2.66
C ASN A 316 -8.67 -3.91 -3.68
N THR A 317 -7.37 -4.17 -3.52
CA THR A 317 -6.62 -5.13 -4.36
C THR A 317 -6.76 -6.57 -3.88
N ASP A 318 -7.18 -6.77 -2.64
CA ASP A 318 -7.51 -8.08 -2.06
C ASP A 318 -9.00 -8.18 -1.73
N ALA A 319 -9.56 -9.38 -1.81
CA ALA A 319 -10.96 -9.63 -1.46
C ALA A 319 -11.24 -9.32 0.02
N ILE A 320 -12.27 -8.51 0.26
CA ILE A 320 -12.73 -8.18 1.61
C ILE A 320 -13.40 -9.41 2.22
N ARG A 321 -12.86 -9.89 3.34
CA ARG A 321 -13.34 -11.09 4.03
C ARG A 321 -14.55 -10.80 4.91
N SER A 322 -15.50 -11.72 4.98
CA SER A 322 -16.72 -11.53 5.78
C SER A 322 -16.46 -11.43 7.28
N MET A 323 -17.20 -10.51 7.90
CA MET A 323 -17.37 -10.31 9.33
C MET A 323 -18.69 -10.92 9.81
N HIS A 324 -18.99 -10.78 11.10
CA HIS A 324 -20.18 -11.32 11.75
C HIS A 324 -20.93 -10.23 12.51
N ILE A 325 -22.22 -10.09 12.21
CA ILE A 325 -23.14 -9.22 12.96
C ILE A 325 -24.41 -9.99 13.31
N ALA A 326 -25.15 -9.50 14.31
CA ALA A 326 -26.49 -9.95 14.62
C ALA A 326 -27.46 -8.77 14.62
N LEU A 327 -28.61 -8.94 13.96
CA LEU A 327 -29.74 -8.01 14.02
C LEU A 327 -30.70 -8.51 15.10
N ASN A 328 -30.83 -7.78 16.19
CA ASN A 328 -31.60 -8.22 17.36
C ASN A 328 -33.06 -7.71 17.33
N GLU A 329 -33.94 -8.40 18.05
CA GLU A 329 -35.37 -8.04 18.18
C GLU A 329 -35.58 -6.64 18.79
N ASP A 330 -34.65 -6.18 19.63
CA ASP A 330 -34.67 -4.86 20.26
C ASP A 330 -34.11 -3.74 19.38
N HIS A 331 -33.88 -4.02 18.09
CA HIS A 331 -33.30 -3.11 17.09
C HIS A 331 -31.81 -2.80 17.27
N SER A 332 -31.11 -3.45 18.20
CA SER A 332 -29.65 -3.35 18.27
C SER A 332 -28.97 -4.20 17.20
N VAL A 333 -27.80 -3.74 16.76
CA VAL A 333 -26.82 -4.52 16.00
C VAL A 333 -25.65 -4.80 16.91
N THR A 334 -25.24 -6.07 17.00
CA THR A 334 -24.08 -6.51 17.79
C THR A 334 -23.13 -7.31 16.91
N GLY A 335 -21.87 -7.45 17.32
CA GLY A 335 -20.85 -8.19 16.58
C GLY A 335 -19.70 -7.28 16.16
N ASP A 336 -19.18 -7.49 14.96
CA ASP A 336 -17.99 -6.81 14.45
C ASP A 336 -18.23 -5.33 14.07
N ASP A 337 -19.48 -4.92 13.83
CA ASP A 337 -19.86 -3.55 13.46
C ASP A 337 -21.19 -3.19 14.17
N PRO A 338 -21.13 -2.83 15.47
CA PRO A 338 -22.32 -2.66 16.28
C PRO A 338 -23.08 -1.37 15.92
N GLY A 339 -24.32 -1.27 16.37
CA GLY A 339 -25.19 -0.14 16.01
C GLY A 339 -26.66 -0.42 16.25
N ILE A 340 -27.51 0.13 15.38
CA ILE A 340 -28.97 -0.04 15.42
C ILE A 340 -29.56 -0.17 14.00
N TRP A 341 -30.71 -0.82 13.89
CA TRP A 341 -31.37 -1.05 12.59
C TRP A 341 -32.89 -0.83 12.65
N TYR A 342 -33.46 -0.38 11.52
CA TYR A 342 -34.89 -0.09 11.40
C TYR A 342 -35.43 -0.49 10.03
N MET A 343 -36.63 -1.07 9.99
CA MET A 343 -37.42 -1.17 8.75
C MET A 343 -38.06 0.18 8.46
N ILE A 344 -37.81 0.70 7.26
CA ILE A 344 -38.50 1.89 6.73
C ILE A 344 -39.89 1.46 6.22
N ASP A 345 -39.96 0.32 5.54
CA ASP A 345 -41.17 -0.33 5.04
C ASP A 345 -40.91 -1.85 4.84
N ASP A 346 -41.82 -2.57 4.18
CA ASP A 346 -41.79 -4.03 3.98
C ASP A 346 -40.61 -4.55 3.12
N SER A 347 -39.70 -3.69 2.66
CA SER A 347 -38.46 -4.11 1.99
C SER A 347 -37.26 -3.21 2.22
N ASN A 348 -37.44 -1.97 2.69
CA ASN A 348 -36.35 -1.03 2.92
C ASN A 348 -35.88 -1.06 4.37
N ILE A 349 -34.56 -1.10 4.55
CA ILE A 349 -33.89 -1.11 5.85
C ILE A 349 -32.92 0.06 5.96
N LYS A 350 -32.83 0.63 7.16
CA LYS A 350 -31.78 1.57 7.57
C LYS A 350 -30.91 0.91 8.63
N LEU A 351 -29.59 1.01 8.48
CA LEU A 351 -28.62 0.62 9.49
C LEU A 351 -27.81 1.85 9.89
N GLU A 352 -27.67 2.09 11.18
CA GLU A 352 -26.76 3.08 11.76
C GLU A 352 -25.72 2.29 12.54
N LEU A 353 -24.59 2.01 11.89
CA LEU A 353 -23.48 1.22 12.40
C LEU A 353 -22.33 2.15 12.78
N ASP A 354 -21.36 1.66 13.54
CA ASP A 354 -20.11 2.38 13.83
C ASP A 354 -19.40 2.79 12.54
N SER A 355 -19.48 1.95 11.49
CA SER A 355 -18.91 2.25 10.16
C SER A 355 -19.69 3.27 9.32
N GLY A 356 -20.94 3.60 9.68
CA GLY A 356 -21.73 4.60 8.95
C GLY A 356 -23.24 4.36 8.93
N THR A 357 -23.95 5.24 8.23
CA THR A 357 -25.40 5.12 8.03
C THR A 357 -25.72 4.62 6.63
N TYR A 358 -26.43 3.50 6.55
CA TYR A 358 -26.73 2.81 5.30
C TYR A 358 -28.23 2.69 5.06
N PHE A 359 -28.63 2.87 3.80
CA PHE A 359 -30.00 2.71 3.32
C PHE A 359 -30.04 1.62 2.26
N GLY A 360 -30.85 0.59 2.51
CA GLY A 360 -30.81 -0.60 1.69
C GLY A 360 -32.13 -1.32 1.59
N VAL A 361 -32.03 -2.54 1.08
CA VAL A 361 -33.15 -3.45 0.91
C VAL A 361 -32.86 -4.82 1.52
N ALA A 362 -33.91 -5.47 2.01
CA ALA A 362 -33.87 -6.85 2.47
C ALA A 362 -34.64 -7.76 1.50
N LYS A 363 -34.01 -8.83 1.03
CA LYS A 363 -34.59 -9.78 0.05
C LYS A 363 -34.20 -11.22 0.36
N TRP A 364 -35.05 -12.17 -0.04
CA TRP A 364 -34.68 -13.58 -0.06
C TRP A 364 -33.81 -13.87 -1.30
N GLN A 365 -32.71 -14.60 -1.09
CA GLN A 365 -31.82 -15.06 -2.15
C GLN A 365 -31.35 -16.50 -1.93
N TRP A 366 -30.91 -17.15 -3.00
CA TRP A 366 -30.27 -18.48 -2.93
C TRP A 366 -28.80 -18.33 -2.55
N ASP A 367 -28.40 -18.85 -1.39
CA ASP A 367 -26.99 -18.98 -1.01
C ASP A 367 -26.47 -20.34 -1.52
N ASP A 368 -25.55 -20.28 -2.49
CA ASP A 368 -25.02 -21.48 -3.11
C ASP A 368 -24.04 -22.25 -2.21
N ALA A 369 -23.46 -21.64 -1.19
CA ALA A 369 -22.59 -22.33 -0.25
C ALA A 369 -23.40 -23.21 0.72
N THR A 370 -24.55 -22.72 1.19
CA THR A 370 -25.44 -23.47 2.10
C THR A 370 -26.50 -24.30 1.36
N LYS A 371 -26.70 -24.06 0.06
CA LYS A 371 -27.74 -24.68 -0.78
C LYS A 371 -29.15 -24.44 -0.21
N ALA A 372 -29.40 -23.21 0.28
CA ALA A 372 -30.66 -22.82 0.89
C ALA A 372 -31.02 -21.37 0.57
N MET A 373 -32.28 -21.01 0.82
CA MET A 373 -32.72 -19.61 0.79
C MET A 373 -32.25 -18.90 2.06
N ALA A 374 -31.67 -17.71 1.91
CA ALA A 374 -31.26 -16.85 3.00
C ALA A 374 -31.83 -15.44 2.80
N VAL A 375 -32.18 -14.78 3.91
CA VAL A 375 -32.45 -13.34 3.89
C VAL A 375 -31.12 -12.61 3.72
N THR A 376 -31.07 -11.69 2.78
CA THR A 376 -29.91 -10.85 2.52
C THR A 376 -30.26 -9.39 2.64
N VAL A 377 -29.31 -8.58 3.08
CA VAL A 377 -29.39 -7.11 3.07
C VAL A 377 -28.32 -6.57 2.13
N SER A 378 -28.68 -5.58 1.32
CA SER A 378 -27.74 -4.77 0.55
C SER A 378 -28.07 -3.30 0.78
N ALA A 379 -27.11 -2.52 1.26
CA ALA A 379 -27.32 -1.12 1.61
C ALA A 379 -26.12 -0.24 1.24
N THR A 380 -26.40 1.04 0.97
CA THR A 380 -25.40 2.05 0.57
C THR A 380 -25.46 3.27 1.49
N SER A 381 -24.32 3.92 1.72
CA SER A 381 -24.22 5.14 2.52
C SER A 381 -24.33 6.41 1.68
N SER A 382 -24.45 7.58 2.33
CA SER A 382 -24.37 8.89 1.66
C SER A 382 -23.00 9.15 1.04
N GLU A 383 -21.96 8.54 1.58
CA GLU A 383 -20.57 8.65 1.15
C GLU A 383 -20.20 7.61 0.06
N GLY A 384 -21.17 6.80 -0.38
CA GLY A 384 -21.00 5.85 -1.48
C GLY A 384 -20.41 4.48 -1.09
N ALA A 385 -20.32 4.18 0.20
CA ALA A 385 -19.90 2.88 0.70
C ALA A 385 -21.05 1.86 0.68
N THR A 386 -20.76 0.61 0.31
CA THR A 386 -21.76 -0.48 0.23
C THR A 386 -21.52 -1.55 1.28
N ILE A 387 -22.59 -2.05 1.89
CA ILE A 387 -22.57 -3.18 2.81
C ILE A 387 -23.51 -4.28 2.34
N TRP A 388 -23.10 -5.54 2.55
CA TRP A 388 -23.92 -6.72 2.33
C TRP A 388 -24.01 -7.55 3.60
N ALA A 389 -25.18 -8.13 3.86
CA ALA A 389 -25.37 -9.12 4.92
C ALA A 389 -26.10 -10.34 4.36
N SER A 390 -25.67 -11.54 4.73
CA SER A 390 -26.34 -12.79 4.35
C SER A 390 -26.60 -13.63 5.60
N LYS A 391 -27.88 -13.84 5.91
CA LYS A 391 -28.35 -14.50 7.13
C LYS A 391 -27.81 -15.92 7.23
N ARG A 392 -27.51 -16.34 8.45
CA ARG A 392 -27.05 -17.67 8.83
C ARG A 392 -28.08 -18.36 9.70
N ASP A 393 -27.90 -19.67 9.89
CA ASP A 393 -28.79 -20.45 10.74
C ASP A 393 -28.76 -19.94 12.18
N GLU A 394 -29.90 -20.03 12.86
CA GLU A 394 -30.03 -19.68 14.27
C GLU A 394 -29.07 -20.49 15.15
N ILE A 395 -28.41 -19.80 16.08
CA ILE A 395 -27.55 -20.44 17.09
C ILE A 395 -28.44 -20.94 18.23
N THR A 396 -28.93 -22.17 18.09
CA THR A 396 -29.82 -22.79 19.08
C THR A 396 -29.09 -23.44 20.27
N ASP A 397 -27.79 -23.71 20.12
CA ASP A 397 -26.93 -24.34 21.14
C ASP A 397 -25.49 -23.82 21.03
N THR A 398 -25.20 -22.76 21.78
CA THR A 398 -23.87 -22.11 21.82
C THR A 398 -22.76 -23.10 22.22
N ALA A 399 -23.03 -23.98 23.18
CA ALA A 399 -22.04 -24.96 23.65
C ALA A 399 -21.64 -25.97 22.56
N ASN A 400 -22.58 -26.35 21.68
CA ASN A 400 -22.28 -27.20 20.52
C ASN A 400 -21.39 -26.49 19.50
N VAL A 401 -21.67 -25.21 19.20
CA VAL A 401 -20.83 -24.40 18.30
C VAL A 401 -19.41 -24.29 18.87
N LEU A 402 -19.28 -23.93 20.15
CA LEU A 402 -17.97 -23.86 20.83
C LEU A 402 -17.24 -25.20 20.81
N GLY A 403 -17.95 -26.31 21.02
CA GLY A 403 -17.39 -27.67 20.90
C GLY A 403 -16.89 -27.99 19.49
N THR A 404 -17.65 -27.60 18.46
CA THR A 404 -17.26 -27.77 17.05
C THR A 404 -15.99 -26.98 16.72
N VAL A 405 -15.91 -25.72 17.15
CA VAL A 405 -14.71 -24.88 16.95
C VAL A 405 -13.52 -25.49 17.72
N GLN A 406 -13.72 -25.91 18.96
CA GLN A 406 -12.69 -26.53 19.78
C GLN A 406 -12.16 -27.83 19.14
N GLU A 407 -13.03 -28.66 18.59
CA GLU A 407 -12.64 -29.91 17.89
C GLU A 407 -11.86 -29.60 16.61
N ALA A 408 -12.33 -28.63 15.82
CA ALA A 408 -11.71 -28.23 14.56
C ALA A 408 -10.38 -27.47 14.74
N LEU A 409 -10.19 -26.76 15.85
CA LEU A 409 -9.01 -25.94 16.10
C LEU A 409 -7.74 -26.78 16.17
N ASP A 410 -6.91 -26.71 15.14
CA ASP A 410 -5.60 -27.34 15.10
C ASP A 410 -4.58 -26.31 14.61
N ILE A 411 -3.40 -26.31 15.23
CA ILE A 411 -2.32 -25.37 14.91
C ILE A 411 -1.02 -26.13 14.69
N LYS A 412 -0.07 -25.51 14.00
CA LYS A 412 1.27 -26.06 13.86
C LYS A 412 1.96 -26.05 15.23
N THR A 413 2.43 -27.21 15.69
CA THR A 413 3.08 -27.37 17.00
C THR A 413 4.60 -27.50 16.93
N GLU A 414 5.17 -27.56 15.73
CA GLU A 414 6.61 -27.60 15.50
C GLU A 414 6.96 -26.41 14.61
N LEU A 415 7.53 -25.36 15.20
CA LEU A 415 7.88 -24.13 14.49
C LEU A 415 9.40 -24.02 14.37
N SER A 416 9.87 -23.59 13.20
CA SER A 416 11.26 -23.27 12.95
C SER A 416 11.38 -21.87 12.35
N ILE A 417 12.59 -21.47 11.93
CA ILE A 417 12.83 -20.17 11.28
C ILE A 417 11.92 -19.89 10.07
N ALA A 418 11.42 -20.93 9.40
CA ALA A 418 10.48 -20.80 8.28
C ALA A 418 9.07 -20.33 8.71
N ASP A 419 8.78 -20.33 10.01
CA ASP A 419 7.48 -20.00 10.59
C ASP A 419 7.47 -18.64 11.30
N GLU A 420 8.52 -17.83 11.17
CA GLU A 420 8.47 -16.42 11.61
C GLU A 420 7.46 -15.67 10.73
N GLY A 421 6.29 -15.36 11.30
CA GLY A 421 5.12 -14.85 10.57
C GLY A 421 3.93 -15.81 10.55
N TYR A 422 4.03 -16.99 11.19
CA TYR A 422 2.89 -17.86 11.46
C TYR A 422 1.81 -17.09 12.23
N SER A 423 0.55 -17.21 11.81
CA SER A 423 -0.59 -16.56 12.45
C SER A 423 -1.52 -17.58 13.10
N LEU A 424 -2.11 -17.19 14.23
CA LEU A 424 -3.05 -18.01 14.98
C LEU A 424 -4.49 -17.69 14.54
N PRO A 425 -5.39 -18.68 14.41
CA PRO A 425 -6.80 -18.43 14.14
C PRO A 425 -7.45 -17.59 15.25
N THR A 426 -8.15 -16.52 14.88
CA THR A 426 -8.83 -15.61 15.82
C THR A 426 -10.35 -15.71 15.77
N LYS A 427 -10.89 -16.39 14.76
CA LYS A 427 -12.34 -16.61 14.57
C LYS A 427 -12.65 -18.06 14.26
N GLY A 428 -13.80 -18.50 14.74
CA GLY A 428 -14.39 -19.80 14.45
C GLY A 428 -15.83 -19.66 14.00
N LYS A 429 -16.45 -20.83 13.77
CA LYS A 429 -17.83 -20.99 13.33
C LYS A 429 -18.79 -20.01 14.03
N ASP A 430 -19.65 -19.39 13.21
CA ASP A 430 -20.70 -18.44 13.61
C ASP A 430 -20.17 -17.19 14.35
N GLY A 431 -18.89 -16.84 14.14
CA GLY A 431 -18.25 -15.67 14.75
C GLY A 431 -17.68 -15.91 16.14
N ALA A 432 -17.50 -17.17 16.56
CA ALA A 432 -16.85 -17.49 17.84
C ALA A 432 -15.45 -16.87 17.90
N ALA A 433 -15.19 -16.02 18.89
CA ALA A 433 -13.90 -15.37 19.09
C ALA A 433 -12.89 -16.35 19.71
N ILE A 434 -11.67 -16.37 19.20
CA ILE A 434 -10.55 -17.17 19.70
C ILE A 434 -9.45 -16.21 20.15
N ASN A 435 -9.32 -16.05 21.47
CA ASN A 435 -8.26 -15.24 22.08
C ASN A 435 -7.18 -16.16 22.64
N TRP A 436 -5.92 -15.85 22.42
CA TRP A 436 -4.82 -16.72 22.83
C TRP A 436 -4.11 -16.21 24.07
N GLU A 437 -3.60 -17.13 24.87
CA GLU A 437 -2.67 -16.88 25.97
C GLU A 437 -1.42 -17.71 25.74
N SER A 438 -0.25 -17.14 26.05
CA SER A 438 1.04 -17.82 25.96
C SER A 438 1.65 -18.02 27.32
N SER A 439 2.25 -19.19 27.55
CA SER A 439 3.05 -19.43 28.75
C SER A 439 4.38 -18.68 28.74
N ASP A 440 4.84 -18.21 27.58
CA ASP A 440 6.10 -17.48 27.42
C ASP A 440 6.02 -16.51 26.21
N GLU A 441 5.61 -15.27 26.49
CA GLU A 441 5.49 -14.21 25.48
C GLU A 441 6.82 -13.74 24.90
N TYR A 442 7.95 -14.15 25.48
CA TYR A 442 9.25 -13.89 24.88
C TYR A 442 9.39 -14.54 23.50
N TYR A 443 8.74 -15.70 23.33
CA TYR A 443 8.83 -16.51 22.10
C TYR A 443 7.56 -16.52 21.27
N ILE A 444 6.38 -16.56 21.90
CA ILE A 444 5.10 -16.48 21.16
C ILE A 444 4.19 -15.52 21.91
N THR A 445 3.83 -14.39 21.31
CA THR A 445 2.92 -13.42 21.94
C THR A 445 1.47 -13.90 21.90
N SER A 446 0.59 -13.23 22.66
CA SER A 446 -0.85 -13.54 22.70
C SER A 446 -1.56 -13.29 21.36
N GLU A 447 -0.96 -12.47 20.50
CA GLU A 447 -1.42 -12.16 19.14
C GLU A 447 -0.86 -13.16 18.11
N GLY A 448 0.01 -14.09 18.55
CA GLY A 448 0.61 -15.12 17.71
C GLY A 448 1.92 -14.71 17.04
N SER A 449 2.55 -13.60 17.41
CA SER A 449 3.86 -13.24 16.88
C SER A 449 4.92 -14.22 17.40
N VAL A 450 5.58 -14.93 16.48
CA VAL A 450 6.55 -15.98 16.78
C VAL A 450 7.97 -15.44 16.65
N PHE A 451 8.78 -15.66 17.69
CA PHE A 451 10.22 -15.43 17.73
C PHE A 451 10.94 -16.77 17.91
N ILE A 452 11.72 -17.15 16.90
CA ILE A 452 12.46 -18.42 16.93
C ILE A 452 13.76 -18.23 17.72
N PRO A 453 14.04 -19.08 18.74
CA PRO A 453 15.19 -18.93 19.61
C PRO A 453 16.51 -18.96 18.85
N THR A 454 17.47 -18.17 19.30
CA THR A 454 18.86 -18.22 18.84
C THR A 454 19.58 -19.47 19.36
N PRO A 455 20.67 -19.92 18.70
CA PRO A 455 21.36 -21.15 19.08
C PRO A 455 21.78 -21.21 20.56
N ASP A 456 22.17 -20.09 21.17
CA ASP A 456 22.58 -20.00 22.58
C ASP A 456 21.45 -20.35 23.57
N ARG A 457 20.19 -20.27 23.13
CA ARG A 457 19.02 -20.57 23.96
C ARG A 457 18.51 -22.00 23.80
N GLY A 458 18.93 -22.67 22.72
CA GLY A 458 18.43 -23.99 22.31
C GLY A 458 16.92 -24.00 22.06
N ASP A 459 16.40 -25.20 21.76
CA ASP A 459 14.97 -25.40 21.51
C ASP A 459 14.12 -25.00 22.72
N LYS A 460 12.90 -24.54 22.44
CA LYS A 460 11.96 -24.07 23.47
C LYS A 460 10.60 -24.72 23.31
N ALA A 461 9.91 -24.92 24.43
CA ALA A 461 8.53 -25.35 24.44
C ALA A 461 7.67 -24.25 25.05
N VAL A 462 6.62 -23.84 24.34
CA VAL A 462 5.65 -22.84 24.76
C VAL A 462 4.27 -23.49 24.78
N THR A 463 3.51 -23.27 25.85
CA THR A 463 2.12 -23.70 25.92
C THR A 463 1.22 -22.55 25.50
N LEU A 464 0.45 -22.73 24.44
CA LEU A 464 -0.59 -21.80 24.00
C LEU A 464 -1.96 -22.28 24.47
N THR A 465 -2.78 -21.38 25.02
CA THR A 465 -4.17 -21.65 25.40
C THR A 465 -5.11 -20.77 24.58
N ALA A 466 -5.93 -21.39 23.75
CA ALA A 466 -7.01 -20.73 23.03
C ALA A 466 -8.25 -20.65 23.93
N ASN A 467 -8.68 -19.43 24.25
CA ASN A 467 -9.94 -19.10 24.89
C ASN A 467 -11.00 -18.82 23.80
N ILE A 468 -11.92 -19.76 23.61
CA ILE A 468 -12.94 -19.73 22.56
C ILE A 468 -14.26 -19.26 23.19
N SER A 469 -14.87 -18.20 22.67
CA SER A 469 -16.07 -17.61 23.27
C SER A 469 -17.10 -17.16 22.24
N LEU A 470 -18.39 -17.27 22.61
CA LEU A 470 -19.53 -16.87 21.80
C LEU A 470 -20.73 -16.65 22.72
N ASN A 471 -21.53 -15.60 22.51
CA ASN A 471 -22.76 -15.31 23.26
C ASN A 471 -22.61 -15.37 24.81
N GLY A 472 -21.44 -14.98 25.33
CA GLY A 472 -21.15 -14.98 26.77
C GLY A 472 -20.77 -16.35 27.37
N GLU A 473 -20.75 -17.42 26.57
CA GLU A 473 -20.20 -18.72 26.95
C GLU A 473 -18.76 -18.88 26.43
N SER A 474 -17.97 -19.76 27.06
CA SER A 474 -16.58 -19.99 26.68
C SER A 474 -16.10 -21.42 26.93
N THR A 475 -15.16 -21.89 26.12
CA THR A 475 -14.37 -23.12 26.30
C THR A 475 -12.89 -22.85 26.01
N THR A 476 -11.99 -23.78 26.33
CA THR A 476 -10.54 -23.59 26.13
C THR A 476 -9.88 -24.79 25.47
N LYS A 477 -8.84 -24.59 24.66
CA LYS A 477 -7.97 -25.67 24.14
C LYS A 477 -6.50 -25.29 24.30
N THR A 478 -5.68 -26.26 24.70
CA THR A 478 -4.25 -26.03 24.95
C THR A 478 -3.39 -26.80 23.96
N PHE A 479 -2.32 -26.17 23.50
CA PHE A 479 -1.31 -26.71 22.59
C PHE A 479 0.07 -26.56 23.19
N ASN A 480 0.91 -27.58 23.06
CA ASN A 480 2.33 -27.47 23.35
C ASN A 480 3.07 -27.29 22.03
N VAL A 481 3.65 -26.11 21.85
CA VAL A 481 4.38 -25.71 20.65
C VAL A 481 5.87 -25.79 20.94
N ASN A 482 6.59 -26.58 20.16
CA ASN A 482 8.03 -26.67 20.19
C ASN A 482 8.61 -25.73 19.12
N LEU A 483 9.61 -24.95 19.53
CA LEU A 483 10.36 -24.03 18.71
C LEU A 483 11.76 -24.61 18.53
N GLU A 484 12.10 -25.01 17.31
CA GLU A 484 13.44 -25.42 16.94
C GLU A 484 14.33 -24.18 16.86
N ALA A 485 15.45 -24.17 17.58
CA ALA A 485 16.37 -23.04 17.53
C ALA A 485 16.90 -22.80 16.13
N ARG A 486 17.17 -21.53 15.81
CA ARG A 486 17.83 -21.14 14.57
C ARG A 486 19.13 -21.95 14.40
N PRO A 487 19.48 -22.34 13.16
CA PRO A 487 20.75 -23.01 12.92
C PRO A 487 21.92 -22.08 13.25
N GLU A 488 23.03 -22.66 13.69
CA GLU A 488 24.26 -21.89 13.89
C GLU A 488 24.79 -21.34 12.56
N PHE A 489 25.34 -20.11 12.61
CA PHE A 489 26.05 -19.53 11.47
C PHE A 489 27.22 -20.41 11.03
N LYS A 490 27.27 -20.73 9.72
CA LYS A 490 28.41 -21.41 9.08
C LYS A 490 29.24 -20.37 8.32
N ASN A 491 30.56 -20.48 8.37
CA ASN A 491 31.40 -19.54 7.65
C ASN A 491 31.33 -19.78 6.13
N ALA A 492 31.79 -18.82 5.33
CA ALA A 492 31.99 -18.99 3.91
C ALA A 492 32.88 -20.21 3.61
N ILE A 493 32.59 -20.89 2.50
CA ILE A 493 33.39 -22.00 2.00
C ILE A 493 34.44 -21.54 1.00
N ALA A 494 34.27 -20.39 0.34
CA ALA A 494 35.29 -19.80 -0.53
C ALA A 494 35.23 -18.28 -0.53
N HIS A 495 36.38 -17.63 -0.72
CA HIS A 495 36.51 -16.18 -0.87
C HIS A 495 37.60 -15.82 -1.90
N TYR A 496 37.18 -15.39 -3.09
CA TYR A 496 38.06 -14.84 -4.12
C TYR A 496 38.09 -13.32 -4.00
N ALA A 497 39.08 -12.81 -3.26
CA ALA A 497 39.28 -11.38 -2.99
C ALA A 497 39.98 -10.61 -4.12
N PHE A 498 40.46 -11.30 -5.17
CA PHE A 498 41.12 -10.69 -6.34
C PHE A 498 42.35 -9.80 -6.07
N GLU A 499 43.04 -10.04 -4.95
CA GLU A 499 44.30 -9.40 -4.55
C GLU A 499 45.51 -9.87 -5.37
N ASP A 500 45.54 -9.48 -6.66
CA ASP A 500 46.50 -9.94 -7.68
C ASP A 500 46.48 -11.47 -7.93
N SER A 501 45.41 -12.15 -7.51
CA SER A 501 45.27 -13.61 -7.61
C SER A 501 43.83 -14.01 -7.95
N LEU A 502 43.68 -15.19 -8.58
CA LEU A 502 42.41 -15.88 -8.81
C LEU A 502 42.21 -17.06 -7.84
N SER A 503 43.01 -17.13 -6.79
CA SER A 503 42.94 -18.19 -5.77
C SER A 503 41.84 -17.93 -4.73
N ASP A 504 41.24 -18.99 -4.23
CA ASP A 504 40.40 -18.94 -3.02
C ASP A 504 41.26 -18.63 -1.79
N GLY A 505 40.99 -17.51 -1.12
CA GLY A 505 41.67 -17.07 0.09
C GLY A 505 41.43 -17.97 1.31
N LEU A 506 40.39 -18.81 1.29
CA LEU A 506 40.12 -19.81 2.34
C LEU A 506 40.81 -21.15 2.06
N GLY A 507 41.26 -21.38 0.82
CA GLY A 507 41.99 -22.59 0.41
C GLY A 507 41.16 -23.87 0.39
N ASN A 508 39.84 -23.76 0.28
CA ASN A 508 38.92 -24.90 0.22
C ASN A 508 38.58 -25.29 -1.21
N LEU A 509 38.59 -24.34 -2.15
CA LEU A 509 38.31 -24.56 -3.56
C LEU A 509 39.53 -24.27 -4.45
N ASP A 510 39.51 -24.82 -5.66
CA ASP A 510 40.55 -24.61 -6.66
C ASP A 510 40.61 -23.14 -7.15
N ASP A 511 41.75 -22.76 -7.73
CA ASP A 511 41.93 -21.45 -8.37
C ASP A 511 40.97 -21.27 -9.56
N ALA A 512 40.41 -20.07 -9.68
CA ALA A 512 39.65 -19.68 -10.86
C ALA A 512 40.57 -19.45 -12.07
N GLY A 513 40.01 -19.50 -13.28
CA GLY A 513 40.74 -19.33 -14.54
C GLY A 513 40.18 -18.21 -15.41
N VAL A 514 41.03 -17.49 -16.14
CA VAL A 514 40.58 -16.48 -17.10
C VAL A 514 40.03 -17.15 -18.36
N THR A 515 38.97 -16.59 -18.92
CA THR A 515 38.37 -17.01 -20.19
C THR A 515 38.32 -15.86 -21.18
N ASP A 516 38.05 -16.18 -22.45
CA ASP A 516 37.53 -15.21 -23.41
C ASP A 516 36.01 -15.02 -23.19
N ASN A 517 35.25 -14.71 -24.24
CA ASN A 517 33.81 -14.51 -24.15
C ASN A 517 32.99 -15.79 -23.89
N ASN A 518 33.62 -16.96 -23.82
CA ASN A 518 32.95 -18.22 -23.51
C ASN A 518 33.55 -18.85 -22.25
N LEU A 519 32.70 -19.12 -21.25
CA LEU A 519 33.12 -19.68 -19.96
C LEU A 519 33.88 -21.03 -20.07
N LEU A 520 33.73 -21.75 -21.19
CA LEU A 520 34.40 -23.04 -21.43
C LEU A 520 35.85 -22.89 -21.93
N ASN A 521 36.27 -21.70 -22.37
CA ASN A 521 37.59 -21.44 -22.93
C ASN A 521 38.61 -21.03 -21.86
N VAL A 522 38.82 -21.90 -20.86
CA VAL A 522 39.73 -21.62 -19.73
C VAL A 522 41.18 -21.48 -20.20
N GLY A 523 41.85 -20.45 -19.72
CA GLY A 523 43.22 -20.09 -20.09
C GLY A 523 43.32 -19.17 -21.31
N ALA A 524 42.20 -18.76 -21.91
CA ALA A 524 42.16 -17.72 -22.93
C ALA A 524 42.10 -16.34 -22.25
N GLY A 525 43.11 -15.49 -22.45
CA GLY A 525 43.15 -14.13 -21.88
C GLY A 525 44.28 -13.91 -20.88
N THR A 526 44.25 -12.78 -20.18
CA THR A 526 45.24 -12.42 -19.16
C THR A 526 44.52 -11.71 -18.02
N ALA A 527 44.77 -12.14 -16.78
CA ALA A 527 44.17 -11.52 -15.61
C ALA A 527 44.62 -10.06 -15.47
N ALA A 528 43.68 -9.17 -15.18
CA ALA A 528 43.94 -7.76 -14.95
C ALA A 528 43.28 -7.33 -13.64
N TYR A 529 44.00 -6.55 -12.84
CA TYR A 529 43.53 -6.09 -11.54
C TYR A 529 43.65 -4.57 -11.47
N ALA A 530 42.71 -3.94 -10.76
CA ALA A 530 42.66 -2.50 -10.53
C ALA A 530 42.22 -2.23 -9.09
N GLU A 531 42.27 -0.96 -8.65
CA GLU A 531 41.78 -0.57 -7.33
C GLU A 531 40.30 -0.96 -7.18
N GLY A 532 40.01 -1.77 -6.16
CA GLY A 532 38.72 -2.41 -5.93
C GLY A 532 37.79 -1.60 -5.03
N GLN A 533 36.75 -2.27 -4.54
CA GLN A 533 35.97 -1.78 -3.41
C GLN A 533 36.89 -1.84 -2.18
N THR A 534 37.47 -3.01 -1.93
CA THR A 534 38.43 -3.26 -0.86
C THR A 534 39.72 -3.74 -1.51
N GLY A 535 40.81 -2.99 -1.36
CA GLY A 535 42.09 -3.38 -1.96
C GLY A 535 42.05 -3.41 -3.48
N LYS A 536 42.14 -4.60 -4.10
CA LYS A 536 42.13 -4.79 -5.56
C LYS A 536 40.99 -5.70 -6.04
N ALA A 537 40.37 -5.30 -7.15
CA ALA A 537 39.33 -6.07 -7.83
C ALA A 537 39.83 -6.66 -9.16
N PHE A 538 39.14 -7.68 -9.66
CA PHE A 538 39.33 -8.15 -11.04
C PHE A 538 38.70 -7.15 -12.02
N ASN A 539 39.49 -6.71 -13.00
CA ASN A 539 39.09 -5.71 -13.99
C ASN A 539 38.72 -6.36 -15.32
N PHE A 540 37.43 -6.37 -15.64
CA PHE A 540 36.88 -6.89 -16.89
C PHE A 540 36.92 -5.83 -17.99
N ASP A 541 37.54 -6.18 -19.12
CA ASP A 541 37.79 -5.29 -20.25
C ASP A 541 36.68 -5.31 -21.33
N GLY A 542 35.62 -6.11 -21.13
CA GLY A 542 34.60 -6.37 -22.15
C GLY A 542 34.98 -7.45 -23.17
N ALA A 543 36.10 -8.14 -22.98
CA ALA A 543 36.55 -9.24 -23.84
C ALA A 543 36.87 -10.54 -23.08
N THR A 544 37.12 -10.45 -21.78
CA THR A 544 37.51 -11.57 -20.92
C THR A 544 36.47 -11.85 -19.83
N GLY A 545 36.49 -13.08 -19.32
CA GLY A 545 35.70 -13.53 -18.17
C GLY A 545 36.54 -14.31 -17.17
N VAL A 546 35.89 -14.77 -16.09
CA VAL A 546 36.52 -15.63 -15.08
C VAL A 546 35.67 -16.89 -14.90
N ARG A 547 36.26 -18.06 -15.13
CA ARG A 547 35.68 -19.37 -14.81
C ARG A 547 36.02 -19.75 -13.37
N LEU A 548 34.99 -19.87 -12.53
CA LEU A 548 35.10 -20.35 -11.15
C LEU A 548 35.16 -21.89 -11.16
N PRO A 549 35.50 -22.59 -10.06
CA PRO A 549 35.51 -24.06 -10.01
C PRO A 549 34.13 -24.71 -10.22
N ASP A 550 34.12 -25.97 -10.66
CA ASP A 550 32.89 -26.75 -10.92
C ASP A 550 32.16 -27.15 -9.63
N GLU A 551 32.91 -27.32 -8.55
CA GLU A 551 32.41 -27.72 -7.22
C GLU A 551 32.03 -26.52 -6.35
N LEU A 552 31.83 -25.33 -6.95
CA LEU A 552 31.51 -24.08 -6.24
C LEU A 552 30.26 -24.24 -5.35
N VAL A 553 29.25 -24.94 -5.85
CA VAL A 553 28.00 -25.28 -5.16
C VAL A 553 27.65 -26.72 -5.52
N THR A 554 27.34 -27.55 -4.52
CA THR A 554 27.03 -28.97 -4.70
C THR A 554 25.77 -29.45 -3.96
N GLY A 555 25.01 -28.53 -3.37
CA GLY A 555 23.77 -28.81 -2.64
C GLY A 555 22.60 -27.94 -3.09
N ASP A 556 21.47 -28.12 -2.43
CA ASP A 556 20.21 -27.40 -2.64
C ASP A 556 20.06 -26.18 -1.73
N GLU A 557 21.15 -25.78 -1.07
CA GLU A 557 21.24 -24.59 -0.23
C GLU A 557 22.57 -23.87 -0.47
N TYR A 558 22.53 -22.56 -0.77
CA TYR A 558 23.76 -21.78 -0.98
C TYR A 558 23.51 -20.26 -0.96
N THR A 559 24.60 -19.51 -0.79
CA THR A 559 24.65 -18.06 -1.02
C THR A 559 25.87 -17.70 -1.85
N ILE A 560 25.68 -16.87 -2.88
CA ILE A 560 26.73 -16.25 -3.67
C ILE A 560 26.70 -14.75 -3.42
N SER A 561 27.83 -14.15 -3.05
CA SER A 561 27.92 -12.72 -2.75
C SER A 561 29.12 -12.08 -3.42
N TYR A 562 28.99 -10.85 -3.88
CA TYR A 562 30.11 -10.08 -4.42
C TYR A 562 29.76 -8.60 -4.59
N TRP A 563 30.81 -7.79 -4.71
CA TRP A 563 30.72 -6.40 -5.14
C TRP A 563 30.95 -6.29 -6.65
N PHE A 564 30.21 -5.44 -7.33
CA PHE A 564 30.50 -5.12 -8.73
C PHE A 564 30.32 -3.64 -9.04
N LYS A 565 31.04 -3.18 -10.06
CA LYS A 565 30.99 -1.81 -10.57
C LYS A 565 31.01 -1.83 -12.10
N PRO A 566 29.85 -1.65 -12.76
CA PRO A 566 29.79 -1.60 -14.22
C PRO A 566 30.39 -0.27 -14.72
N THR A 567 31.08 -0.33 -15.85
CA THR A 567 31.50 0.87 -16.60
C THR A 567 30.69 1.05 -17.88
N VAL A 568 30.15 -0.04 -18.41
CA VAL A 568 29.20 -0.07 -19.52
C VAL A 568 28.14 -1.13 -19.22
N LEU A 569 26.89 -0.84 -19.58
CA LEU A 569 25.80 -1.81 -19.57
C LEU A 569 25.52 -2.26 -21.00
N THR A 570 25.53 -3.57 -21.22
CA THR A 570 25.27 -4.21 -22.51
C THR A 570 24.18 -5.26 -22.35
N ASN A 571 23.36 -5.44 -23.39
CA ASN A 571 22.19 -6.30 -23.30
C ASN A 571 22.54 -7.74 -22.88
N PHE A 572 21.84 -8.22 -21.85
CA PHE A 572 21.94 -9.58 -21.28
C PHE A 572 23.30 -9.98 -20.71
N THR A 573 24.25 -9.05 -20.64
CA THR A 573 25.61 -9.33 -20.15
C THR A 573 25.59 -9.74 -18.68
N PRO A 574 26.10 -10.93 -18.32
CA PRO A 574 26.10 -11.39 -16.94
C PRO A 574 27.25 -10.72 -16.15
N THR A 575 26.99 -10.38 -14.89
CA THR A 575 28.06 -10.23 -13.89
C THR A 575 28.38 -11.58 -13.26
N PHE A 576 27.36 -12.39 -12.96
CA PHE A 576 27.48 -13.77 -12.52
C PHE A 576 26.61 -14.68 -13.39
N PHE A 577 27.14 -15.85 -13.74
CA PHE A 577 26.45 -16.87 -14.52
C PHE A 577 26.69 -18.25 -13.92
N ALA A 578 25.62 -19.01 -13.72
CA ALA A 578 25.65 -20.36 -13.17
C ALA A 578 24.77 -21.28 -14.02
N ALA A 579 25.27 -22.44 -14.44
CA ALA A 579 24.54 -23.33 -15.35
C ALA A 579 24.96 -24.79 -15.24
N THR A 580 24.04 -25.73 -15.43
CA THR A 580 24.39 -27.14 -15.70
C THR A 580 24.32 -27.47 -17.19
N SER A 581 23.58 -26.68 -17.97
CA SER A 581 23.52 -26.75 -19.44
C SER A 581 23.05 -25.43 -20.04
N ASP A 582 23.04 -25.34 -21.38
CA ASP A 582 22.44 -24.20 -22.11
C ASP A 582 20.92 -24.06 -21.93
N ALA A 583 20.26 -25.07 -21.36
CA ALA A 583 18.84 -25.08 -21.04
C ALA A 583 18.52 -24.97 -19.54
N ARG A 584 19.55 -24.93 -18.67
CA ARG A 584 19.42 -24.85 -17.22
C ARG A 584 20.47 -23.90 -16.65
N TRP A 585 20.09 -22.64 -16.45
CA TRP A 585 21.00 -21.59 -16.03
C TRP A 585 20.33 -20.47 -15.24
N MET A 586 21.15 -19.71 -14.53
CA MET A 586 20.83 -18.49 -13.79
C MET A 586 21.89 -17.44 -14.09
N SER A 587 21.46 -16.21 -14.35
CA SER A 587 22.29 -15.10 -14.81
C SER A 587 21.90 -13.82 -14.08
N LEU A 588 22.87 -13.19 -13.39
CA LEU A 588 22.67 -11.85 -12.86
C LEU A 588 23.10 -10.81 -13.89
N ILE A 589 22.13 -10.07 -14.40
CA ILE A 589 22.32 -9.00 -15.38
C ILE A 589 22.31 -7.66 -14.63
N PRO A 590 23.39 -6.86 -14.68
CA PRO A 590 23.52 -5.63 -13.90
C PRO A 590 22.58 -4.52 -14.36
N GLY A 591 21.99 -4.64 -15.55
CA GLY A 591 21.07 -3.69 -16.16
C GLY A 591 21.15 -3.78 -17.68
N SER A 592 20.10 -3.33 -18.36
CA SER A 592 19.93 -3.40 -19.83
C SER A 592 19.50 -4.77 -20.36
N THR A 593 18.20 -4.93 -20.56
CA THR A 593 17.56 -5.97 -21.39
C THR A 593 16.46 -5.33 -22.23
N HIS A 594 15.78 -6.11 -23.09
CA HIS A 594 14.69 -5.58 -23.91
C HIS A 594 13.38 -5.34 -23.16
N PHE A 595 13.24 -5.82 -21.92
CA PHE A 595 12.01 -5.67 -21.11
C PHE A 595 12.26 -5.03 -19.74
N THR A 596 13.52 -4.75 -19.37
CA THR A 596 13.85 -3.91 -18.22
C THR A 596 15.21 -3.22 -18.38
N THR A 597 15.32 -2.01 -17.84
CA THR A 597 16.58 -1.24 -17.73
C THR A 597 17.25 -1.41 -16.36
N THR A 598 16.58 -2.01 -15.39
CA THR A 598 17.08 -2.23 -14.02
C THR A 598 17.81 -3.59 -13.91
N PRO A 599 18.63 -3.80 -12.85
CA PRO A 599 19.27 -5.09 -12.59
C PRO A 599 18.25 -6.21 -12.45
N MET A 600 18.62 -7.41 -12.88
CA MET A 600 17.75 -8.58 -12.84
C MET A 600 18.53 -9.87 -12.58
N LEU A 601 17.95 -10.74 -11.76
CA LEU A 601 18.29 -12.16 -11.75
C LEU A 601 17.37 -12.90 -12.71
N TRP A 602 17.93 -13.46 -13.78
CA TRP A 602 17.17 -14.14 -14.84
C TRP A 602 17.54 -15.61 -14.90
N SER A 603 16.56 -16.49 -15.07
CA SER A 603 16.84 -17.92 -15.09
C SER A 603 15.88 -18.71 -15.98
N ARG A 604 16.45 -19.70 -16.65
CA ARG A 604 15.75 -20.72 -17.44
C ARG A 604 15.98 -22.10 -16.85
N TYR A 605 14.93 -22.90 -16.76
CA TYR A 605 15.01 -24.32 -16.38
C TYR A 605 14.11 -25.16 -17.28
N LEU A 606 14.71 -25.97 -18.14
CA LEU A 606 14.00 -26.99 -18.91
C LEU A 606 13.96 -28.32 -18.14
N ALA A 607 12.78 -28.70 -17.65
CA ALA A 607 12.56 -29.95 -16.95
C ALA A 607 12.63 -31.16 -17.91
N ASP A 608 12.90 -32.34 -17.35
CA ASP A 608 13.03 -33.59 -18.12
C ASP A 608 11.72 -34.01 -18.81
N ASP A 609 10.58 -33.53 -18.31
CA ASP A 609 9.26 -33.74 -18.92
C ASP A 609 8.95 -32.78 -20.08
N GLY A 610 9.86 -31.84 -20.36
CA GLY A 610 9.74 -30.83 -21.42
C GLY A 610 9.15 -29.50 -20.96
N THR A 611 8.83 -29.32 -19.67
CA THR A 611 8.36 -28.04 -19.13
C THR A 611 9.47 -27.00 -19.14
N ASP A 612 9.29 -25.89 -19.87
CA ASP A 612 10.27 -24.79 -19.96
C ASP A 612 9.89 -23.65 -19.01
N MET A 613 10.65 -23.48 -17.93
CA MET A 613 10.36 -22.51 -16.87
C MET A 613 11.28 -21.30 -16.97
N TRP A 614 10.68 -20.14 -17.24
CA TRP A 614 11.34 -18.83 -17.21
C TRP A 614 10.86 -18.05 -16.00
N ASN A 615 11.79 -17.63 -15.13
CA ASN A 615 11.48 -16.78 -13.99
C ASN A 615 12.53 -15.69 -13.88
N GLN A 616 12.12 -14.58 -13.27
CA GLN A 616 12.96 -13.41 -13.11
C GLN A 616 12.65 -12.67 -11.82
N ILE A 617 13.67 -11.99 -11.30
CA ILE A 617 13.54 -10.98 -10.25
C ILE A 617 14.06 -9.68 -10.84
N ILE A 618 13.18 -8.70 -11.05
CA ILE A 618 13.54 -7.36 -11.55
C ILE A 618 13.65 -6.43 -10.35
N SER A 619 14.77 -5.72 -10.23
CA SER A 619 14.95 -4.73 -9.17
C SER A 619 14.15 -3.46 -9.48
N ASP A 620 13.52 -2.87 -8.46
CA ASP A 620 12.76 -1.61 -8.61
C ASP A 620 13.67 -0.38 -8.78
N SER A 621 14.96 -0.51 -8.53
CA SER A 621 15.94 0.57 -8.62
C SER A 621 16.90 0.38 -9.80
N PRO A 622 17.22 1.43 -10.57
CA PRO A 622 18.23 1.37 -11.62
C PRO A 622 19.60 0.91 -11.14
N ALA A 623 20.41 0.41 -12.05
CA ALA A 623 21.81 0.11 -11.80
C ALA A 623 22.56 1.41 -11.48
N VAL A 624 23.33 1.45 -10.40
CA VAL A 624 24.25 2.57 -10.17
C VAL A 624 25.55 2.24 -10.90
N MET A 625 26.09 3.21 -11.65
CA MET A 625 27.42 3.11 -12.28
C MET A 625 28.55 3.30 -11.25
N ASP A 626 28.40 2.65 -10.10
CA ASP A 626 29.32 2.65 -8.98
C ASP A 626 29.30 1.28 -8.29
N TRP A 627 30.03 1.10 -7.19
CA TRP A 627 30.01 -0.13 -6.42
C TRP A 627 28.62 -0.44 -5.86
N ASN A 628 28.11 -1.64 -6.18
CA ASN A 628 26.91 -2.22 -5.60
C ASN A 628 27.25 -3.63 -5.10
N HIS A 629 26.63 -4.02 -3.99
CA HIS A 629 26.74 -5.36 -3.46
C HIS A 629 25.56 -6.21 -3.90
N ILE A 630 25.81 -7.48 -4.22
CA ILE A 630 24.77 -8.47 -4.51
C ILE A 630 24.98 -9.68 -3.63
N ALA A 631 23.86 -10.23 -3.12
CA ALA A 631 23.80 -11.60 -2.66
C ALA A 631 22.65 -12.35 -3.35
N ILE A 632 22.91 -13.57 -3.81
CA ILE A 632 21.92 -14.50 -4.35
C ILE A 632 21.86 -15.69 -3.40
N THR A 633 20.69 -15.93 -2.80
CA THR A 633 20.47 -17.09 -1.93
C THR A 633 19.54 -18.09 -2.60
N TYR A 634 19.74 -19.36 -2.33
CA TYR A 634 18.87 -20.43 -2.78
C TYR A 634 18.63 -21.42 -1.63
N ALA A 635 17.37 -21.69 -1.33
CA ALA A 635 16.94 -22.71 -0.38
C ALA A 635 15.48 -23.08 -0.66
N ASN A 636 15.06 -24.31 -0.33
CA ASN A 636 13.65 -24.74 -0.38
C ASN A 636 12.96 -24.45 -1.73
N GLY A 637 13.67 -24.62 -2.85
CA GLY A 637 13.13 -24.38 -4.19
C GLY A 637 12.89 -22.91 -4.54
N THR A 638 13.52 -21.97 -3.81
CA THR A 638 13.36 -20.52 -4.02
C THR A 638 14.72 -19.86 -4.14
N ALA A 639 14.90 -19.06 -5.21
CA ALA A 639 16.04 -18.15 -5.35
C ALA A 639 15.63 -16.74 -4.89
N THR A 640 16.45 -16.08 -4.09
CA THR A 640 16.22 -14.71 -3.59
C THR A 640 17.40 -13.82 -3.97
N LEU A 641 17.09 -12.61 -4.45
CA LEU A 641 18.09 -11.60 -4.77
C LEU A 641 18.09 -10.52 -3.69
N TYR A 642 19.28 -10.19 -3.20
CA TYR A 642 19.54 -9.04 -2.35
C TYR A 642 20.50 -8.10 -3.05
N ARG A 643 20.23 -6.81 -2.91
CA ARG A 643 21.04 -5.72 -3.44
C ARG A 643 21.33 -4.74 -2.31
N ASP A 644 22.61 -4.44 -2.10
CA ASP A 644 23.06 -3.51 -1.06
C ASP A 644 22.48 -3.84 0.32
N GLY A 645 22.37 -5.14 0.62
CA GLY A 645 21.84 -5.65 1.89
C GLY A 645 20.31 -5.74 1.97
N VAL A 646 19.59 -5.21 0.98
CA VAL A 646 18.12 -5.18 0.93
C VAL A 646 17.58 -6.25 -0.02
N ARG A 647 16.50 -6.94 0.36
CA ARG A 647 15.86 -7.94 -0.50
C ARG A 647 15.21 -7.27 -1.72
N ALA A 648 15.67 -7.61 -2.92
CA ALA A 648 15.11 -7.13 -4.18
C ALA A 648 13.92 -7.99 -4.67
N GLY A 649 13.84 -9.26 -4.26
CA GLY A 649 12.72 -10.14 -4.58
C GLY A 649 13.11 -11.62 -4.54
N SER A 650 12.18 -12.51 -4.88
CA SER A 650 12.44 -13.95 -4.99
C SER A 650 11.65 -14.58 -6.13
N MET A 651 12.10 -15.74 -6.59
CA MET A 651 11.42 -16.53 -7.61
C MET A 651 11.47 -18.03 -7.27
N PRO A 652 10.42 -18.81 -7.61
CA PRO A 652 10.50 -20.27 -7.53
C PRO A 652 11.54 -20.77 -8.54
N ARG A 653 12.32 -21.78 -8.15
CA ARG A 653 13.33 -22.37 -9.00
C ARG A 653 13.65 -23.80 -8.56
N PRO A 654 13.57 -24.81 -9.45
CA PRO A 654 14.05 -26.15 -9.11
C PRO A 654 15.56 -26.17 -8.89
N ASP A 655 16.03 -27.17 -8.14
CA ASP A 655 17.45 -27.32 -7.87
C ASP A 655 18.24 -27.65 -9.15
N PHE A 656 19.38 -26.99 -9.28
CA PHE A 656 20.33 -27.20 -10.35
C PHE A 656 21.45 -28.17 -9.95
N PHE A 657 21.95 -28.08 -8.71
CA PHE A 657 23.34 -28.44 -8.43
C PHE A 657 23.51 -29.66 -7.50
N SER A 658 22.47 -30.16 -6.82
CA SER A 658 22.63 -31.35 -5.96
C SER A 658 22.91 -32.63 -6.74
N GLU A 659 22.42 -32.73 -7.99
CA GLU A 659 22.55 -33.94 -8.82
C GLU A 659 23.44 -33.74 -10.06
N GLN A 660 23.84 -32.50 -10.36
CA GLN A 660 24.58 -32.17 -11.58
C GLN A 660 25.72 -31.20 -11.29
N THR A 661 26.84 -31.39 -11.97
CA THR A 661 28.00 -30.49 -11.88
C THR A 661 27.69 -29.13 -12.52
N GLY A 662 27.95 -28.05 -11.79
CA GLY A 662 27.72 -26.69 -12.26
C GLY A 662 28.88 -26.12 -13.07
N ASN A 663 28.55 -25.15 -13.92
CA ASN A 663 29.48 -24.26 -14.61
C ASN A 663 29.23 -22.84 -14.09
N PHE A 664 30.23 -22.26 -13.43
CA PHE A 664 30.10 -20.97 -12.77
C PHE A 664 31.10 -19.97 -13.35
N ALA A 665 30.65 -18.78 -13.70
CA ALA A 665 31.50 -17.76 -14.28
C ALA A 665 31.12 -16.35 -13.83
N LEU A 666 32.12 -15.47 -13.86
CA LEU A 666 31.95 -14.03 -13.72
C LEU A 666 32.18 -13.36 -15.07
N GLY A 667 31.32 -12.41 -15.39
CA GLY A 667 31.42 -11.57 -16.57
C GLY A 667 31.08 -12.20 -17.92
N VAL A 668 30.87 -13.52 -17.99
CA VAL A 668 30.63 -14.25 -19.26
C VAL A 668 29.63 -15.39 -19.09
N ASN A 669 29.01 -15.80 -20.19
CA ASN A 669 28.20 -17.02 -20.30
C ASN A 669 28.80 -17.98 -21.35
N TYR A 670 27.98 -18.77 -22.04
CA TYR A 670 28.43 -19.68 -23.11
C TYR A 670 28.83 -18.97 -24.43
N GLY A 671 29.09 -17.65 -24.39
CA GLY A 671 29.43 -16.84 -25.56
C GLY A 671 28.23 -16.34 -26.36
N TRP A 672 27.06 -16.26 -25.71
CA TRP A 672 25.84 -15.70 -26.31
C TRP A 672 25.89 -14.17 -26.34
N ASP A 673 26.43 -13.58 -25.28
CA ASP A 673 26.38 -12.15 -25.03
C ASP A 673 27.79 -11.55 -24.93
N LEU A 674 27.86 -10.22 -24.98
CA LEU A 674 29.13 -9.51 -24.78
C LEU A 674 29.60 -9.69 -23.32
N PRO A 675 30.91 -9.88 -23.09
CA PRO A 675 31.46 -9.93 -21.74
C PRO A 675 31.24 -8.64 -20.95
N PHE A 676 31.15 -8.78 -19.64
CA PHE A 676 31.06 -7.66 -18.70
C PHE A 676 32.23 -6.71 -18.85
N GLN A 677 31.96 -5.43 -18.64
CA GLN A 677 32.97 -4.37 -18.64
C GLN A 677 32.86 -3.53 -17.38
N GLY A 678 33.86 -3.64 -16.51
CA GLY A 678 33.81 -3.08 -15.18
C GLY A 678 34.70 -3.87 -14.21
N GLN A 679 34.33 -3.85 -12.94
CA GLN A 679 35.08 -4.51 -11.88
C GLN A 679 34.16 -5.42 -11.06
N ILE A 680 34.67 -6.56 -10.62
CA ILE A 680 34.03 -7.44 -9.62
C ILE A 680 35.06 -7.69 -8.52
N ASP A 681 34.58 -7.62 -7.29
CA ASP A 681 35.39 -7.71 -6.08
C ASP A 681 34.76 -8.64 -5.04
N GLU A 682 35.58 -9.21 -4.16
CA GLU A 682 35.15 -9.94 -2.95
C GLU A 682 34.08 -11.02 -3.23
N PHE A 683 34.38 -11.97 -4.14
CA PHE A 683 33.44 -13.03 -4.48
C PHE A 683 33.46 -14.14 -3.42
N ILE A 684 32.36 -14.26 -2.66
CA ILE A 684 32.21 -15.12 -1.49
C ILE A 684 31.11 -16.13 -1.72
N VAL A 685 31.35 -17.38 -1.28
CA VAL A 685 30.40 -18.48 -1.39
C VAL A 685 30.14 -19.10 -0.03
N TYR A 686 28.86 -19.37 0.24
CA TYR A 686 28.39 -20.11 1.41
C TYR A 686 27.61 -21.34 0.95
N ASP A 687 27.75 -22.45 1.65
CA ASP A 687 27.03 -23.72 1.42
C ASP A 687 25.66 -23.78 2.12
N TYR A 688 25.08 -22.61 2.36
CA TYR A 688 23.74 -22.44 2.94
C TYR A 688 23.19 -21.05 2.59
N ALA A 689 21.89 -20.84 2.80
CA ALA A 689 21.21 -19.59 2.48
C ALA A 689 21.31 -18.61 3.65
N LEU A 690 22.04 -17.51 3.45
CA LEU A 690 22.10 -16.41 4.41
C LEU A 690 20.75 -15.70 4.48
N ASN A 691 20.35 -15.30 5.68
CA ASN A 691 19.25 -14.35 5.86
C ASN A 691 19.76 -12.90 5.65
N GLY A 692 18.84 -11.93 5.61
CA GLY A 692 19.20 -10.53 5.45
C GLY A 692 20.17 -9.99 6.51
N LEU A 693 20.06 -10.41 7.78
CA LEU A 693 20.97 -9.98 8.84
C LEU A 693 22.39 -10.49 8.59
N ASP A 694 22.55 -11.75 8.20
CA ASP A 694 23.88 -12.33 7.94
C ASP A 694 24.47 -11.85 6.61
N ILE A 695 23.64 -11.46 5.64
CA ILE A 695 24.12 -10.76 4.43
C ILE A 695 24.70 -9.40 4.83
N ASN A 696 23.99 -8.64 5.66
CA ASN A 696 24.46 -7.33 6.15
C ASN A 696 25.61 -7.45 7.15
N GLY A 697 25.69 -8.55 7.89
CA GLY A 697 26.73 -8.78 8.89
C GLY A 697 28.01 -9.36 8.30
N ALA A 698 27.90 -10.39 7.47
CA ALA A 698 29.03 -11.14 6.94
C ALA A 698 29.38 -10.71 5.52
N ALA A 699 28.44 -10.87 4.59
CA ALA A 699 28.74 -10.88 3.16
C ALA A 699 29.10 -9.47 2.63
N ILE A 700 28.32 -8.45 2.96
CA ILE A 700 28.57 -7.06 2.51
C ILE A 700 29.86 -6.46 3.11
N ASN A 701 30.25 -6.94 4.29
CA ASN A 701 31.46 -6.51 5.00
C ASN A 701 32.67 -7.42 4.73
N ASN A 702 32.52 -8.38 3.81
CA ASN A 702 33.53 -9.36 3.41
C ASN A 702 34.14 -10.12 4.61
N LEU A 703 33.35 -10.38 5.65
CA LEU A 703 33.80 -11.02 6.88
C LEU A 703 33.79 -12.54 6.72
N THR A 704 34.93 -13.07 6.30
CA THR A 704 35.18 -14.52 6.20
C THR A 704 36.24 -15.05 7.19
N ASP A 705 36.88 -14.17 7.97
CA ASP A 705 37.83 -14.52 9.04
C ASP A 705 37.09 -14.63 10.38
N PRO A 706 36.91 -15.84 10.94
CA PRO A 706 36.15 -16.03 12.17
C PRO A 706 36.71 -15.28 13.38
N THR A 707 38.00 -14.93 13.37
CA THR A 707 38.63 -14.18 14.48
C THR A 707 38.14 -12.74 14.59
N LYS A 708 37.43 -12.23 13.57
CA LYS A 708 36.86 -10.87 13.52
C LYS A 708 35.37 -10.82 13.89
N PHE A 709 34.69 -11.96 13.95
CA PHE A 709 33.24 -12.01 14.14
C PHE A 709 32.82 -11.45 15.49
N GLU A 710 33.49 -11.86 16.57
CA GLU A 710 33.18 -11.43 17.95
C GLU A 710 33.20 -9.90 18.09
N SER A 711 34.28 -9.24 17.64
CA SER A 711 34.38 -7.77 17.68
C SER A 711 33.34 -7.09 16.80
N PHE A 712 33.07 -7.66 15.62
CA PHE A 712 32.10 -7.08 14.70
C PHE A 712 30.68 -7.11 15.27
N ILE A 713 30.27 -8.20 15.93
CA ILE A 713 28.92 -8.31 16.52
C ILE A 713 28.67 -7.16 17.50
N THR A 714 29.61 -6.95 18.43
CA THR A 714 29.49 -5.87 19.42
C THR A 714 29.51 -4.50 18.75
N ASP A 715 30.41 -4.26 17.80
CA ASP A 715 30.55 -2.96 17.14
C ASP A 715 29.33 -2.60 16.28
N ALA A 716 28.79 -3.58 15.55
CA ALA A 716 27.65 -3.42 14.65
C ALA A 716 26.31 -3.20 15.36
N LEU A 717 26.19 -3.52 16.65
CA LEU A 717 24.97 -3.27 17.42
C LEU A 717 24.77 -1.76 17.65
N ASP A 718 23.84 -1.16 16.92
CA ASP A 718 23.49 0.26 17.03
C ASP A 718 21.98 0.42 17.24
N LEU A 719 21.59 1.36 18.11
CA LEU A 719 20.20 1.75 18.34
C LEU A 719 19.83 3.06 17.62
N GLY A 720 20.76 3.68 16.90
CA GLY A 720 20.59 4.99 16.29
C GLY A 720 20.63 6.12 17.33
N ASP A 721 19.99 7.25 17.02
CA ASP A 721 19.93 8.39 17.94
C ASP A 721 18.92 8.15 19.08
N VAL A 722 19.44 7.85 20.26
CA VAL A 722 18.67 7.66 21.50
C VAL A 722 18.78 8.84 22.48
N SER A 723 19.21 10.01 22.00
CA SER A 723 19.43 11.22 22.84
C SER A 723 18.15 12.04 23.12
N ALA A 724 17.04 11.70 22.46
CA ALA A 724 15.76 12.38 22.63
C ALA A 724 14.57 11.44 22.46
N VAL A 725 14.58 10.29 23.15
CA VAL A 725 13.53 9.27 23.04
C VAL A 725 12.24 9.71 23.73
N ARG A 726 11.11 9.45 23.08
CA ARG A 726 9.77 9.74 23.59
C ARG A 726 8.73 8.65 23.42
N GLU A 727 8.98 7.71 22.53
CA GLU A 727 8.10 6.58 22.22
C GLU A 727 8.85 5.27 22.39
N SER A 728 8.10 4.19 22.62
CA SER A 728 8.65 2.83 22.62
C SER A 728 9.30 2.52 21.27
N PHE A 729 10.40 1.77 21.27
CA PHE A 729 11.14 1.44 20.06
C PHE A 729 11.63 -0.02 20.09
N GLU A 730 11.90 -0.58 18.91
CA GLU A 730 12.33 -1.97 18.78
C GLU A 730 13.79 -2.16 19.23
N LEU A 731 14.03 -3.30 19.86
CA LEU A 731 15.31 -3.77 20.36
C LEU A 731 15.67 -5.07 19.63
N PRO A 732 16.83 -5.15 18.95
CA PRO A 732 17.23 -6.37 18.27
C PRO A 732 17.41 -7.50 19.28
N ARG A 733 16.79 -8.64 18.99
CA ARG A 733 16.95 -9.89 19.76
C ARG A 733 17.95 -10.85 19.11
N VAL A 734 18.29 -10.61 17.85
CA VAL A 734 19.25 -11.37 17.05
C VAL A 734 20.20 -10.37 16.38
N GLY A 735 21.50 -10.60 16.51
CA GLY A 735 22.55 -9.85 15.82
C GLY A 735 23.17 -10.63 14.66
N PRO A 736 24.20 -10.07 14.00
CA PRO A 736 24.99 -10.77 13.00
C PRO A 736 25.45 -12.15 13.46
N PHE A 737 25.59 -13.08 12.51
CA PHE A 737 26.02 -14.47 12.74
C PHE A 737 25.07 -15.24 13.67
N VAL A 738 23.78 -14.87 13.65
CA VAL A 738 22.72 -15.43 14.50
C VAL A 738 23.06 -15.31 16.00
N SER A 739 23.77 -14.25 16.39
CA SER A 739 24.10 -13.99 17.79
C SER A 739 22.85 -13.63 18.60
N GLY A 740 22.73 -14.17 19.81
CA GLY A 740 21.63 -13.89 20.73
C GLY A 740 21.85 -12.55 21.45
N ILE A 741 20.82 -11.70 21.46
CA ILE A 741 20.84 -10.43 22.20
C ILE A 741 19.72 -10.44 23.25
N SER A 742 20.05 -10.01 24.46
CA SER A 742 19.11 -9.77 25.54
C SER A 742 19.37 -8.43 26.20
N TRP A 743 18.31 -7.79 26.70
CA TRP A 743 18.36 -6.41 27.15
C TRP A 743 17.96 -6.31 28.61
N THR A 744 18.64 -5.43 29.33
CA THR A 744 18.28 -5.01 30.69
C THR A 744 18.29 -3.50 30.76
N SER A 745 17.49 -2.95 31.68
CA SER A 745 17.44 -1.52 31.96
C SER A 745 17.88 -1.27 33.39
N ASN A 746 18.68 -0.23 33.61
CA ASN A 746 18.98 0.21 34.98
C ASN A 746 17.80 0.94 35.65
N ASN A 747 16.76 1.31 34.89
CA ASN A 747 15.55 1.94 35.40
C ASN A 747 14.30 1.57 34.58
N GLU A 748 13.64 0.48 34.97
CA GLU A 748 12.41 0.00 34.34
C GLU A 748 11.17 0.86 34.63
N GLU A 749 11.26 1.88 35.51
CA GLU A 749 10.15 2.84 35.72
C GLU A 749 9.89 3.66 34.45
N TYR A 750 10.95 4.00 33.71
CA TYR A 750 10.84 4.84 32.51
C TYR A 750 11.18 4.08 31.21
N LEU A 751 11.97 3.01 31.27
CA LEU A 751 12.32 2.22 30.08
C LEU A 751 12.41 0.74 30.41
N LYS A 752 11.46 -0.05 29.94
CA LYS A 752 11.38 -1.49 30.22
C LYS A 752 11.51 -2.33 28.94
N PRO A 753 12.58 -3.12 28.78
CA PRO A 753 12.67 -4.08 27.69
C PRO A 753 11.63 -5.20 27.86
N VAL A 754 10.77 -5.41 26.87
CA VAL A 754 9.75 -6.46 26.84
C VAL A 754 9.70 -7.05 25.44
N ASN A 755 9.99 -8.35 25.28
CA ASN A 755 9.80 -9.12 24.04
C ASN A 755 10.40 -8.52 22.75
N GLY A 756 11.48 -7.74 22.87
CA GLY A 756 12.09 -7.06 21.72
C GLY A 756 11.67 -5.61 21.54
N THR A 757 10.93 -5.02 22.49
CA THR A 757 10.56 -3.61 22.50
C THR A 757 11.06 -2.94 23.77
N ALA A 758 11.69 -1.78 23.66
CA ALA A 758 11.96 -0.89 24.80
C ALA A 758 10.69 -0.09 25.09
N VAL A 759 9.87 -0.55 26.04
CA VAL A 759 8.63 0.13 26.42
C VAL A 759 8.96 1.40 27.20
N VAL A 760 8.64 2.56 26.64
CA VAL A 760 8.88 3.88 27.24
C VAL A 760 7.69 4.27 28.12
N THR A 761 7.97 4.63 29.36
CA THR A 761 7.04 5.40 30.20
C THR A 761 7.60 6.80 30.35
N GLN A 762 6.85 7.79 29.86
CA GLN A 762 7.38 9.15 29.77
C GLN A 762 7.53 9.83 31.14
N PRO A 763 8.70 10.47 31.43
CA PRO A 763 8.87 11.21 32.66
C PRO A 763 7.91 12.39 32.76
N SER A 764 7.34 12.62 33.94
CA SER A 764 6.53 13.82 34.19
C SER A 764 7.36 15.11 34.01
N ALA A 765 6.69 16.23 33.72
CA ALA A 765 7.36 17.54 33.63
C ALA A 765 8.18 17.88 34.90
N SER A 766 7.71 17.49 36.08
CA SER A 766 8.42 17.69 37.35
C SER A 766 9.60 16.76 37.58
N ALA A 767 9.59 15.56 36.97
CA ALA A 767 10.71 14.64 37.04
C ALA A 767 11.87 15.11 36.16
N GLY A 768 11.58 15.88 35.10
CA GLY A 768 12.55 16.28 34.09
C GLY A 768 13.04 15.08 33.27
N ASP A 769 13.89 15.36 32.28
CA ASP A 769 14.47 14.33 31.42
C ASP A 769 15.21 13.27 32.24
N GLN A 770 15.09 12.01 31.84
CA GLN A 770 15.74 10.88 32.50
C GLN A 770 16.74 10.24 31.55
N VAL A 771 17.96 10.00 32.03
CA VAL A 771 18.95 9.19 31.30
C VAL A 771 18.91 7.77 31.87
N VAL A 772 18.49 6.82 31.05
CA VAL A 772 18.38 5.40 31.38
C VAL A 772 19.40 4.62 30.57
N THR A 773 20.18 3.77 31.23
CA THR A 773 21.17 2.93 30.54
C THR A 773 20.51 1.60 30.21
N LEU A 774 20.39 1.31 28.91
CA LEU A 774 20.10 -0.03 28.40
C LEU A 774 21.41 -0.80 28.23
N THR A 775 21.45 -2.03 28.73
CA THR A 775 22.58 -2.94 28.55
C THR A 775 22.15 -4.14 27.73
N ALA A 776 22.72 -4.26 26.53
CA ALA A 776 22.67 -5.45 25.71
C ALA A 776 23.68 -6.47 26.23
N THR A 777 23.25 -7.71 26.45
CA THR A 777 24.11 -8.88 26.60
C THR A 777 24.05 -9.68 25.30
N ILE A 778 25.22 -9.86 24.70
CA ILE A 778 25.43 -10.50 23.40
C ILE A 778 26.05 -11.87 23.65
N ASN A 779 25.49 -12.91 23.03
CA ASN A 779 26.02 -14.27 23.08
C ASN A 779 26.23 -14.81 21.67
N TYR A 780 27.41 -15.34 21.40
CA TYR A 780 27.74 -16.02 20.16
C TYR A 780 28.67 -17.20 20.46
N LYS A 781 28.17 -18.43 20.35
CA LYS A 781 28.88 -19.65 20.76
C LYS A 781 29.38 -19.52 22.22
N ASP A 782 30.68 -19.63 22.44
CA ASP A 782 31.30 -19.48 23.77
C ASP A 782 31.65 -18.02 24.14
N PHE A 783 31.41 -17.06 23.23
CA PHE A 783 31.65 -15.64 23.44
C PHE A 783 30.43 -14.95 24.06
N THR A 784 30.68 -14.18 25.13
CA THR A 784 29.70 -13.29 25.76
C THR A 784 30.32 -11.92 25.95
N ASP A 785 29.59 -10.88 25.56
CA ASP A 785 30.00 -9.49 25.74
C ASP A 785 28.79 -8.60 26.05
N THR A 786 29.03 -7.36 26.46
CA THR A 786 27.97 -6.39 26.78
C THR A 786 28.23 -5.04 26.13
N LYS A 787 27.18 -4.41 25.61
CA LYS A 787 27.20 -3.02 25.12
C LYS A 787 26.14 -2.20 25.84
N SER A 788 26.50 -0.99 26.24
CA SER A 788 25.61 -0.08 26.97
C SER A 788 25.23 1.12 26.12
N PHE A 789 23.98 1.56 26.24
CA PHE A 789 23.42 2.70 25.54
C PHE A 789 22.77 3.62 26.57
N ASP A 790 23.22 4.87 26.62
CA ASP A 790 22.57 5.89 27.45
C ASP A 790 21.42 6.51 26.66
N VAL A 791 20.20 6.09 27.00
CA VAL A 791 18.95 6.55 26.40
C VAL A 791 18.45 7.76 27.19
N THR A 792 18.32 8.90 26.54
CA THR A 792 17.74 10.09 27.16
C THR A 792 16.25 10.16 26.84
N LEU A 793 15.44 9.80 27.82
CA LEU A 793 13.99 9.93 27.79
C LEU A 793 13.61 11.36 28.13
N LYS A 794 12.94 12.02 27.22
CA LYS A 794 12.57 13.41 27.39
C LYS A 794 11.25 13.53 28.15
N SER A 795 11.21 14.41 29.14
CA SER A 795 10.00 14.61 29.96
C SER A 795 8.83 15.21 29.19
N LEU A 796 7.64 15.14 29.79
CA LEU A 796 6.42 15.82 29.35
C LEU A 796 6.43 17.34 29.62
N ALA A 797 7.57 17.94 30.00
CA ALA A 797 7.66 19.39 30.11
C ALA A 797 7.46 20.03 28.72
N PRO A 798 6.63 21.08 28.59
CA PRO A 798 6.47 21.76 27.32
C PRO A 798 7.74 22.52 26.91
N ALA A 799 8.00 22.62 25.61
CA ALA A 799 8.97 23.57 25.10
C ALA A 799 8.34 24.96 25.07
N GLU A 800 8.85 25.87 25.89
CA GLU A 800 8.29 27.23 26.05
C GLU A 800 9.31 28.29 25.60
N TYR A 801 8.88 29.25 24.80
CA TYR A 801 9.68 30.39 24.34
C TYR A 801 8.85 31.68 24.48
N SER A 802 9.24 32.52 25.43
CA SER A 802 8.56 33.80 25.73
C SER A 802 9.15 35.01 25.00
N PHE A 803 10.29 34.84 24.32
CA PHE A 803 10.92 35.88 23.48
C PHE A 803 11.26 37.23 24.16
N GLU A 804 11.62 37.18 25.45
CA GLU A 804 11.97 38.35 26.28
C GLU A 804 13.34 38.97 25.96
N GLY A 805 13.52 39.40 24.71
CA GLY A 805 14.76 39.99 24.19
C GLY A 805 15.80 38.98 23.72
N ASP A 806 15.50 37.68 23.79
CA ASP A 806 16.31 36.60 23.23
C ASP A 806 15.45 35.41 22.73
N LEU A 807 16.10 34.36 22.19
CA LEU A 807 15.43 33.16 21.65
C LEU A 807 15.59 31.93 22.58
N SER A 808 15.92 32.15 23.85
CA SER A 808 16.14 31.08 24.82
C SER A 808 14.81 30.43 25.20
N ALA A 809 14.82 29.11 25.37
CA ALA A 809 13.69 28.43 25.98
C ALA A 809 13.57 28.83 27.46
N LEU A 810 12.34 28.95 27.95
CA LEU A 810 12.06 29.28 29.34
C LEU A 810 12.67 28.21 30.27
N ASN A 811 13.25 28.67 31.39
CA ASN A 811 13.93 27.83 32.38
C ASN A 811 15.11 26.99 31.85
N GLY A 812 15.56 27.19 30.60
CA GLY A 812 16.62 26.42 29.99
C GLY A 812 16.28 24.94 29.74
N ALA A 813 14.99 24.60 29.68
CA ALA A 813 14.52 23.22 29.46
C ALA A 813 14.85 22.68 28.06
N TYR A 814 14.98 23.58 27.08
CA TYR A 814 15.33 23.27 25.69
C TYR A 814 16.45 24.20 25.20
N ALA A 815 17.10 23.81 24.10
CA ALA A 815 18.10 24.68 23.46
C ALA A 815 17.44 25.95 22.91
N ALA A 816 18.22 27.04 22.80
CA ALA A 816 17.74 28.28 22.21
C ALA A 816 17.47 28.13 20.71
N GLY A 817 16.44 28.82 20.22
CA GLY A 817 16.24 29.03 18.80
C GLY A 817 17.38 29.85 18.19
N LYS A 818 17.56 29.74 16.87
CA LYS A 818 18.59 30.46 16.12
C LYS A 818 17.91 31.26 15.00
N PRO A 819 18.33 32.50 14.71
CA PRO A 819 17.91 33.16 13.50
C PRO A 819 18.25 32.27 12.31
N THR A 820 17.30 32.16 11.38
CA THR A 820 17.52 31.63 10.04
C THR A 820 17.08 32.69 9.03
N GLY A 821 17.68 32.68 7.84
CA GLY A 821 17.36 33.63 6.78
C GLY A 821 15.92 33.44 6.25
N GLY A 822 15.71 33.56 4.95
CA GLY A 822 14.37 33.44 4.37
C GLY A 822 13.74 32.05 4.38
N PHE A 823 14.48 30.99 4.77
CA PHE A 823 14.03 29.60 4.67
C PHE A 823 14.60 28.78 5.84
N ILE A 824 13.92 27.69 6.21
CA ILE A 824 14.29 26.85 7.36
C ILE A 824 15.71 26.26 7.26
N ASN A 825 16.17 25.94 6.04
CA ASN A 825 17.48 25.36 5.74
C ASN A 825 18.58 26.41 5.49
N ASN A 826 18.30 27.70 5.65
CA ASN A 826 19.31 28.75 5.59
C ASN A 826 20.10 28.85 6.91
N THR A 827 21.13 29.69 6.91
CA THR A 827 21.87 30.08 8.12
C THR A 827 21.94 31.60 8.23
N GLY A 828 22.07 32.14 9.45
CA GLY A 828 22.11 33.59 9.69
C GLY A 828 20.71 34.22 9.70
N GLY A 829 20.58 35.46 9.26
CA GLY A 829 19.33 36.23 9.40
C GLY A 829 19.33 37.12 10.64
N ASN A 830 18.32 37.99 10.73
CA ASN A 830 18.20 38.96 11.82
C ASN A 830 16.76 38.94 12.34
N VAL A 831 16.62 38.78 13.65
CA VAL A 831 15.33 38.95 14.35
C VAL A 831 15.42 40.16 15.24
N THR A 832 14.29 40.80 15.48
CA THR A 832 14.19 41.93 16.41
C THR A 832 13.11 41.64 17.44
N PHE A 833 13.03 42.47 18.49
CA PHE A 833 12.05 42.30 19.56
C PHE A 833 11.21 43.56 19.68
N VAL A 834 9.90 43.40 19.81
CA VAL A 834 8.90 44.47 19.93
C VAL A 834 8.05 44.25 21.18
N ASP A 835 7.18 45.19 21.52
CA ASP A 835 6.25 45.01 22.65
C ASP A 835 5.32 43.81 22.36
N GLY A 836 5.34 42.83 23.27
CA GLY A 836 4.60 41.57 23.20
C GLY A 836 3.15 41.67 23.71
N ILE A 837 2.42 40.55 23.72
CA ILE A 837 1.20 40.43 24.52
C ILE A 837 1.55 40.33 26.00
N MET A 838 2.68 39.68 26.30
CA MET A 838 3.36 39.73 27.59
C MET A 838 4.81 40.15 27.33
N GLY A 839 5.31 41.15 28.05
CA GLY A 839 6.70 41.58 27.91
C GLY A 839 7.11 41.95 26.47
N GLN A 840 8.05 41.20 25.89
CA GLN A 840 8.52 41.38 24.51
C GLN A 840 8.22 40.17 23.63
N ALA A 841 7.93 40.41 22.35
CA ALA A 841 7.72 39.39 21.33
C ALA A 841 8.84 39.38 20.29
N VAL A 842 9.08 38.23 19.65
CA VAL A 842 9.96 38.16 18.48
C VAL A 842 9.24 38.73 17.26
N PHE A 843 9.89 39.66 16.57
CA PHE A 843 9.39 40.27 15.34
C PHE A 843 10.21 39.79 14.14
N LEU A 844 9.50 39.22 13.17
CA LEU A 844 10.04 38.61 11.97
C LEU A 844 9.75 39.50 10.76
N GLU A 845 10.79 39.88 10.01
CA GLU A 845 10.69 40.64 8.76
C GLU A 845 11.75 40.14 7.78
N GLY A 846 11.36 39.22 6.88
CA GLY A 846 12.28 38.65 5.89
C GLY A 846 13.31 37.66 6.46
N SER A 847 13.13 37.21 7.70
CA SER A 847 13.93 36.17 8.38
C SER A 847 13.04 35.39 9.35
N GLY A 848 13.44 34.17 9.70
CA GLY A 848 12.73 33.31 10.64
C GLY A 848 13.56 32.90 11.85
N VAL A 849 12.99 32.04 12.68
CA VAL A 849 13.70 31.37 13.78
C VAL A 849 13.71 29.87 13.51
N ARG A 850 14.89 29.27 13.41
CA ARG A 850 15.08 27.82 13.46
C ARG A 850 15.05 27.38 14.91
N LEU A 851 14.02 26.64 15.28
CA LEU A 851 13.89 26.04 16.61
C LEU A 851 14.77 24.77 16.69
N PRO A 852 15.06 24.25 17.89
CA PRO A 852 15.70 22.95 18.05
C PRO A 852 14.93 21.83 17.34
N ASP A 853 15.65 20.78 16.96
CA ASP A 853 15.03 19.58 16.39
C ASP A 853 14.27 18.79 17.45
N ASN A 854 13.38 17.91 16.99
CA ASN A 854 12.70 16.91 17.81
C ASN A 854 11.91 17.50 19.00
N LEU A 855 11.33 18.69 18.82
CA LEU A 855 10.41 19.28 19.82
C LEU A 855 9.10 18.49 19.92
N ILE A 856 8.66 17.92 18.81
CA ILE A 856 7.60 16.91 18.69
C ILE A 856 8.21 15.69 18.00
N THR A 857 8.02 14.52 18.57
CA THR A 857 8.36 13.22 17.94
C THR A 857 7.22 12.21 18.06
N THR A 858 6.10 12.65 18.65
CA THR A 858 4.89 11.84 18.87
C THR A 858 3.83 12.13 17.81
N ASN A 859 2.87 11.23 17.64
CA ASN A 859 1.65 11.52 16.88
C ASN A 859 0.56 12.25 17.70
N ASP A 860 0.77 12.40 19.00
CA ASP A 860 -0.10 13.15 19.92
C ASP A 860 0.63 14.40 20.47
N TYR A 861 0.12 15.61 20.18
CA TYR A 861 0.80 16.87 20.52
C TYR A 861 -0.13 18.09 20.51
N SER A 862 0.33 19.18 21.14
CA SER A 862 -0.34 20.48 21.07
C SER A 862 0.66 21.61 20.85
N VAL A 863 0.25 22.64 20.12
CA VAL A 863 1.02 23.89 19.95
C VAL A 863 0.12 25.07 20.29
N SER A 864 0.65 26.03 21.04
CA SER A 864 -0.01 27.28 21.42
C SER A 864 0.95 28.44 21.19
N MET A 865 0.48 29.53 20.60
CA MET A 865 1.27 30.75 20.41
C MET A 865 0.36 31.96 20.24
N TRP A 866 0.92 33.16 20.42
CA TRP A 866 0.28 34.42 20.08
C TRP A 866 0.86 34.96 18.79
N LEU A 867 -0.01 35.39 17.87
CA LEU A 867 0.36 35.94 16.57
C LEU A 867 -0.17 37.36 16.42
N LYS A 868 0.65 38.23 15.82
CA LYS A 868 0.26 39.57 15.38
C LYS A 868 0.82 39.84 13.98
N PRO A 869 0.14 39.39 12.92
CA PRO A 869 0.59 39.58 11.54
C PRO A 869 0.57 41.06 11.15
N GLU A 870 1.66 41.59 10.60
CA GLU A 870 1.68 42.96 10.05
C GLU A 870 1.11 43.01 8.64
N THR A 871 1.44 42.01 7.84
CA THR A 871 0.96 41.80 6.47
C THR A 871 0.68 40.33 6.22
N PHE A 872 -0.35 40.04 5.45
CA PHE A 872 -0.62 38.69 4.96
C PHE A 872 0.05 38.46 3.61
N THR A 873 0.74 37.33 3.50
CA THR A 873 1.26 36.78 2.26
C THR A 873 0.72 35.36 2.16
N ASP A 874 0.25 34.97 0.99
CA ASP A 874 -0.34 33.65 0.80
C ASP A 874 0.69 32.54 1.05
N TYR A 875 0.22 31.38 1.54
CA TYR A 875 1.02 30.19 1.90
C TYR A 875 2.05 30.38 3.03
N THR A 876 2.24 31.62 3.48
CA THR A 876 3.29 31.96 4.43
C THR A 876 3.01 31.36 5.81
N THR A 877 3.99 30.64 6.34
CA THR A 877 3.88 29.95 7.62
C THR A 877 4.19 30.87 8.80
N ALA A 878 3.41 30.79 9.88
CA ALA A 878 3.80 31.33 11.18
C ALA A 878 4.57 30.28 12.01
N PHE A 879 4.17 29.01 11.92
CA PHE A 879 4.82 27.86 12.55
C PHE A 879 4.90 26.72 11.55
N PHE A 880 6.11 26.23 11.30
CA PHE A 880 6.38 25.13 10.38
C PHE A 880 7.11 24.02 11.12
N ALA A 881 6.68 22.79 10.89
CA ALA A 881 7.30 21.62 11.49
C ALA A 881 7.14 20.39 10.61
N GLY A 882 8.12 19.48 10.58
CA GLY A 882 7.97 18.25 9.81
C GLY A 882 9.23 17.40 9.77
N ALA A 883 9.05 16.18 9.30
CA ALA A 883 10.12 15.23 8.99
C ALA A 883 10.99 15.68 7.80
N SER A 884 10.39 16.31 6.79
CA SER A 884 11.08 16.72 5.56
C SER A 884 10.25 17.70 4.73
N ALA A 885 10.80 18.14 3.60
CA ALA A 885 10.05 18.85 2.56
C ALA A 885 8.86 18.03 2.00
N GLY A 886 8.85 16.70 2.15
CA GLY A 886 7.77 15.82 1.71
C GLY A 886 6.76 15.44 2.81
N SER A 887 7.07 15.71 4.08
CA SER A 887 6.21 15.38 5.22
C SER A 887 6.28 16.46 6.30
N TRP A 888 5.24 17.28 6.42
CA TRP A 888 5.23 18.52 7.22
C TRP A 888 3.83 19.04 7.56
N LEU A 889 3.76 19.91 8.57
CA LEU A 889 2.65 20.80 8.89
C LEU A 889 3.07 22.28 8.86
N SER A 890 2.12 23.16 8.59
CA SER A 890 2.31 24.60 8.47
C SER A 890 1.07 25.33 8.97
N TYR A 891 1.20 26.14 10.01
CA TYR A 891 0.15 27.08 10.42
C TYR A 891 0.21 28.32 9.52
N VAL A 892 -0.75 28.45 8.61
CA VAL A 892 -0.80 29.46 7.56
C VAL A 892 -1.85 30.52 7.91
N PRO A 893 -1.45 31.77 8.27
CA PRO A 893 -2.41 32.82 8.62
C PRO A 893 -3.31 33.28 7.47
N SER A 894 -2.88 33.14 6.20
CA SER A 894 -3.65 33.48 5.02
C SER A 894 -3.36 32.49 3.89
N MET A 895 -4.33 31.64 3.57
CA MET A 895 -4.24 30.66 2.50
C MET A 895 -4.56 31.29 1.14
N ALA A 896 -3.87 30.89 0.07
CA ALA A 896 -4.16 31.38 -1.26
C ALA A 896 -5.56 30.97 -1.74
N GLY A 897 -6.22 31.86 -2.49
CA GLY A 897 -7.55 31.62 -3.04
C GLY A 897 -8.69 31.90 -2.05
N THR A 898 -8.58 31.45 -0.80
CA THR A 898 -9.61 31.64 0.23
C THR A 898 -9.33 32.85 1.11
N GLY A 899 -8.05 33.15 1.36
CA GLY A 899 -7.62 34.18 2.30
C GLY A 899 -7.93 33.85 3.76
N LEU A 900 -8.27 32.60 4.08
CA LEU A 900 -8.62 32.12 5.42
C LEU A 900 -7.39 31.57 6.14
N THR A 901 -7.48 31.40 7.47
CA THR A 901 -6.41 30.80 8.27
C THR A 901 -6.53 29.28 8.24
N ARG A 902 -5.42 28.57 8.02
CA ARG A 902 -5.39 27.11 7.83
C ARG A 902 -4.24 26.48 8.59
N LEU A 903 -4.45 25.30 9.17
CA LEU A 903 -3.35 24.39 9.51
C LEU A 903 -3.20 23.40 8.37
N TRP A 904 -2.16 23.57 7.56
CA TRP A 904 -1.97 22.80 6.34
C TRP A 904 -0.92 21.72 6.56
N ALA A 905 -1.12 20.52 6.00
CA ALA A 905 -0.16 19.44 6.14
C ALA A 905 0.00 18.63 4.84
N ASN A 906 1.11 17.90 4.74
CA ASN A 906 1.40 16.99 3.66
C ASN A 906 2.15 15.78 4.20
N ASN A 907 1.77 14.57 3.79
CA ASN A 907 2.54 13.35 4.01
C ASN A 907 2.25 12.36 2.88
N GLY A 908 2.84 12.62 1.70
CA GLY A 908 2.49 11.92 0.46
C GLY A 908 1.25 12.48 -0.25
N ALA A 909 0.31 13.09 0.48
CA ALA A 909 -0.80 13.89 -0.04
C ALA A 909 -1.11 15.09 0.87
N PHE A 910 -1.69 16.15 0.29
CA PHE A 910 -2.10 17.35 1.03
C PHE A 910 -3.34 17.07 1.89
N PHE A 911 -3.31 17.58 3.12
CA PHE A 911 -4.45 17.60 4.03
C PHE A 911 -5.04 19.01 4.09
N ASP A 912 -6.19 19.20 3.45
CA ASP A 912 -6.81 20.51 3.25
C ASP A 912 -8.01 20.81 4.17
N ASN A 913 -8.39 19.85 5.03
CA ASN A 913 -9.64 19.90 5.82
C ASN A 913 -9.58 20.81 7.06
N ALA A 914 -8.43 21.43 7.34
CA ALA A 914 -8.20 22.24 8.54
C ALA A 914 -8.13 23.75 8.25
N GLU A 915 -9.16 24.27 7.57
CA GLU A 915 -9.32 25.70 7.31
C GLU A 915 -10.43 26.30 8.18
N LEU A 916 -10.12 27.41 8.86
CA LEU A 916 -11.09 28.12 9.70
C LEU A 916 -12.07 28.92 8.84
N ASP A 917 -13.29 29.10 9.34
CA ASP A 917 -14.34 29.93 8.71
C ASP A 917 -13.97 31.42 8.59
N SER A 918 -12.91 31.86 9.28
CA SER A 918 -12.43 33.24 9.23
C SER A 918 -10.91 33.31 9.32
N ARG A 919 -10.36 34.40 8.75
CA ARG A 919 -8.95 34.74 8.91
C ARG A 919 -8.71 35.45 10.23
N ILE A 920 -7.61 35.14 10.92
CA ILE A 920 -7.13 35.95 12.05
C ILE A 920 -6.90 37.41 11.62
N PRO A 921 -7.12 38.41 12.50
CA PRO A 921 -6.95 39.82 12.17
C PRO A 921 -5.48 40.21 11.95
N ALA A 922 -5.25 41.18 11.06
CA ALA A 922 -3.95 41.84 10.94
C ALA A 922 -3.79 42.87 12.05
N LYS A 923 -2.56 43.02 12.55
CA LYS A 923 -2.13 44.05 13.52
C LYS A 923 -2.80 43.96 14.89
N GLU A 924 -3.44 42.84 15.18
CA GLU A 924 -4.08 42.54 16.46
C GLU A 924 -3.49 41.22 16.99
N TRP A 925 -3.29 41.15 18.30
CA TRP A 925 -2.84 39.92 18.95
C TRP A 925 -3.97 38.89 18.91
N THR A 926 -3.66 37.70 18.40
CA THR A 926 -4.58 36.56 18.37
C THR A 926 -3.88 35.36 18.99
N HIS A 927 -4.50 34.75 19.99
CA HIS A 927 -4.03 33.47 20.51
C HIS A 927 -4.52 32.37 19.58
N VAL A 928 -3.59 31.51 19.16
CA VAL A 928 -3.89 30.37 18.32
C VAL A 928 -3.32 29.12 18.99
N ALA A 929 -4.10 28.06 19.01
CA ALA A 929 -3.65 26.77 19.47
C ALA A 929 -4.22 25.65 18.60
N PHE A 930 -3.51 24.54 18.50
CA PHE A 930 -4.02 23.33 17.88
C PHE A 930 -3.54 22.08 18.63
N THR A 931 -4.38 21.05 18.61
CA THR A 931 -4.10 19.74 19.22
C THR A 931 -4.30 18.66 18.19
N VAL A 932 -3.40 17.69 18.12
CA VAL A 932 -3.55 16.46 17.33
C VAL A 932 -3.57 15.30 18.30
N ASP A 933 -4.68 14.56 18.36
CA ASP A 933 -4.82 13.34 19.15
C ASP A 933 -4.62 12.12 18.24
N GLY A 934 -3.36 11.70 18.11
CA GLY A 934 -2.99 10.51 17.34
C GLY A 934 -3.34 9.18 18.02
N THR A 935 -3.91 9.19 19.23
CA THR A 935 -4.35 7.97 19.93
C THR A 935 -5.82 7.65 19.70
N ASN A 936 -6.59 8.61 19.19
CA ASN A 936 -8.03 8.52 19.05
C ASN A 936 -8.48 9.12 17.71
N GLY A 937 -8.18 8.41 16.60
CA GLY A 937 -8.68 8.77 15.27
C GLY A 937 -7.97 9.93 14.57
N ASP A 938 -6.73 10.25 14.98
CA ASP A 938 -5.91 11.34 14.41
C ASP A 938 -6.67 12.68 14.38
N VAL A 939 -7.40 12.98 15.45
CA VAL A 939 -8.30 14.13 15.53
C VAL A 939 -7.50 15.41 15.73
N LEU A 940 -7.63 16.34 14.79
CA LEU A 940 -7.12 17.70 14.89
C LEU A 940 -8.21 18.64 15.42
N LYS A 941 -7.85 19.46 16.40
CA LYS A 941 -8.67 20.60 16.87
C LYS A 941 -7.89 21.90 16.76
N MET A 942 -8.54 22.98 16.31
CA MET A 942 -7.97 24.32 16.25
C MET A 942 -8.79 25.29 17.11
N TYR A 943 -8.07 26.11 17.88
CA TYR A 943 -8.62 27.07 18.82
C TYR A 943 -8.12 28.47 18.49
N VAL A 944 -9.00 29.46 18.61
CA VAL A 944 -8.68 30.89 18.46
C VAL A 944 -9.19 31.62 19.69
N ASN A 945 -8.31 32.36 20.36
CA ASN A 945 -8.61 33.09 21.60
C ASN A 945 -9.23 32.20 22.69
N GLY A 946 -8.69 30.98 22.82
CA GLY A 946 -9.14 29.98 23.79
C GLY A 946 -10.43 29.24 23.43
N GLU A 947 -11.09 29.55 22.31
CA GLU A 947 -12.35 28.93 21.89
C GLU A 947 -12.13 27.97 20.72
N LEU A 948 -12.73 26.76 20.77
CA LEU A 948 -12.67 25.79 19.69
C LEU A 948 -13.35 26.34 18.43
N GLN A 949 -12.65 26.33 17.30
CA GLN A 949 -13.16 26.81 16.02
C GLN A 949 -13.32 25.69 14.98
N LEU A 950 -12.50 24.64 15.07
CA LEU A 950 -12.51 23.53 14.11
C LEU A 950 -12.13 22.23 14.79
N GLU A 951 -12.80 21.15 14.37
CA GLU A 951 -12.49 19.76 14.73
C GLU A 951 -12.64 18.91 13.46
N THR A 952 -11.61 18.15 13.12
CA THR A 952 -11.57 17.24 11.95
C THR A 952 -10.74 16.01 12.30
N ASP A 953 -11.05 14.88 11.67
CA ASP A 953 -10.29 13.64 11.76
C ASP A 953 -9.29 13.52 10.60
N GLY A 954 -8.52 12.43 10.62
CA GLY A 954 -7.64 12.03 9.51
C GLY A 954 -6.40 12.91 9.32
N PHE A 955 -5.96 13.63 10.34
CA PHE A 955 -4.77 14.46 10.24
C PHE A 955 -3.53 13.57 10.05
N PRO A 956 -2.68 13.80 9.03
CA PRO A 956 -1.58 12.89 8.74
C PRO A 956 -0.49 12.93 9.81
N ARG A 957 0.14 11.78 10.08
CA ARG A 957 1.40 11.73 10.84
C ARG A 957 2.53 12.34 10.00
N VAL A 958 2.92 13.58 10.33
CA VAL A 958 3.96 14.35 9.59
C VAL A 958 5.35 14.32 10.24
N PHE A 959 5.47 13.64 11.38
CA PHE A 959 6.72 13.47 12.12
C PHE A 959 7.21 12.04 12.05
N THR A 960 8.54 11.89 12.00
CA THR A 960 9.23 10.61 11.86
C THR A 960 9.14 9.73 13.11
N VAL A 961 9.49 8.45 12.94
CA VAL A 961 9.70 7.49 14.04
C VAL A 961 11.06 7.74 14.75
N PRO A 962 11.32 7.12 15.93
CA PRO A 962 12.60 7.24 16.63
C PRO A 962 13.81 6.93 15.74
N GLY A 963 14.83 7.79 15.77
CA GLY A 963 16.08 7.67 14.98
C GLY A 963 16.21 8.66 13.82
N GLU A 964 15.12 9.34 13.45
CA GLU A 964 15.10 10.40 12.41
C GLU A 964 14.88 11.80 13.05
N THR A 965 15.25 12.87 12.33
CA THR A 965 15.24 14.25 12.85
C THR A 965 14.05 15.04 12.31
N ASN A 966 13.19 15.55 13.20
CA ASN A 966 12.09 16.46 12.88
C ASN A 966 12.54 17.92 13.01
N GLU A 967 12.26 18.74 11.99
CA GLU A 967 12.66 20.14 11.90
C GLU A 967 11.53 21.08 12.35
N PHE A 968 11.88 22.21 12.97
CA PHE A 968 10.92 23.18 13.50
C PHE A 968 11.37 24.61 13.20
N ALA A 969 10.45 25.48 12.76
CA ALA A 969 10.74 26.88 12.53
C ALA A 969 9.54 27.81 12.75
N LEU A 970 9.85 29.07 13.03
CA LEU A 970 8.91 30.17 13.08
C LEU A 970 9.12 31.10 11.89
N GLY A 971 8.01 31.44 11.23
CA GLY A 971 7.96 32.43 10.16
C GLY A 971 8.60 32.02 8.83
N VAL A 972 9.14 30.82 8.69
CA VAL A 972 9.76 30.32 7.45
C VAL A 972 9.52 28.83 7.25
N ASN A 973 9.45 28.39 5.99
CA ASN A 973 9.47 26.99 5.57
C ASN A 973 10.55 26.80 4.47
N TYR A 974 10.41 25.80 3.60
CA TYR A 974 11.37 25.54 2.52
C TYR A 974 11.16 26.36 1.24
N TRP A 975 9.99 26.99 1.05
CA TRP A 975 9.57 27.48 -0.28
C TRP A 975 9.03 28.90 -0.29
N ASP A 976 8.31 29.29 0.75
CA ASP A 976 7.47 30.48 0.74
C ASP A 976 8.18 31.72 1.28
N THR A 977 7.58 32.87 1.00
CA THR A 977 8.09 34.15 1.51
C THR A 977 7.98 34.16 3.03
N PRO A 978 8.99 34.69 3.77
CA PRO A 978 8.94 34.75 5.23
C PRO A 978 7.74 35.53 5.78
N TYR A 979 7.25 35.08 6.92
CA TYR A 979 6.26 35.76 7.74
C TYR A 979 6.72 37.17 8.11
N ASN A 980 5.74 38.08 8.13
CA ASN A 980 5.92 39.45 8.57
C ASN A 980 4.95 39.75 9.70
N GLY A 981 5.45 39.75 10.93
CA GLY A 981 4.64 39.93 12.13
C GLY A 981 5.39 39.54 13.41
N ALA A 982 4.72 39.76 14.53
CA ALA A 982 5.22 39.37 15.85
C ALA A 982 4.65 38.01 16.28
N ILE A 983 5.47 37.21 16.96
CA ILE A 983 5.10 35.94 17.58
C ILE A 983 5.50 36.01 19.05
N ASP A 984 4.62 35.58 19.94
CA ASP A 984 4.84 35.62 21.37
C ASP A 984 4.38 34.32 22.05
N GLU A 985 4.97 34.00 23.20
CA GLU A 985 4.51 32.92 24.10
C GLU A 985 4.27 31.57 23.40
N LEU A 986 5.27 31.08 22.65
CA LEU A 986 5.21 29.78 22.00
C LEU A 986 5.33 28.67 23.05
N LYS A 987 4.37 27.74 23.06
CA LYS A 987 4.38 26.52 23.87
C LYS A 987 4.08 25.30 23.01
N ILE A 988 4.89 24.26 23.16
CA ILE A 988 4.74 22.99 22.46
C ILE A 988 4.66 21.87 23.50
N PHE A 989 3.57 21.09 23.45
CA PHE A 989 3.25 20.01 24.39
C PHE A 989 3.32 18.66 23.68
N ASN A 990 3.84 17.65 24.40
CA ASN A 990 3.85 16.26 23.95
C ASN A 990 2.59 15.54 24.47
N GLY A 991 1.48 15.85 23.82
CA GLY A 991 0.13 15.34 24.07
C GLY A 991 -0.94 16.39 23.74
N ALA A 992 -2.15 15.94 23.44
CA ALA A 992 -3.34 16.77 23.28
C ALA A 992 -3.77 17.32 24.66
N ILE A 993 -3.55 18.60 24.89
CA ILE A 993 -4.00 19.27 26.12
C ILE A 993 -5.50 19.62 26.02
N SER A 994 -6.16 19.72 27.16
CA SER A 994 -7.61 19.98 27.21
C SER A 994 -7.98 21.39 26.74
N ALA A 995 -9.23 21.56 26.30
CA ALA A 995 -9.77 22.87 25.94
C ALA A 995 -9.69 23.87 27.13
N GLU A 996 -9.87 23.38 28.36
CA GLU A 996 -9.71 24.18 29.58
C GLU A 996 -8.26 24.67 29.77
N GLU A 997 -7.26 23.83 29.47
CA GLU A 997 -5.85 24.22 29.54
C GLU A 997 -5.50 25.24 28.45
N ILE A 998 -6.02 25.08 27.22
CA ILE A 998 -5.86 26.06 26.14
C ILE A 998 -6.50 27.40 26.54
N LYS A 999 -7.70 27.37 27.11
CA LYS A 999 -8.38 28.56 27.61
C LYS A 999 -7.61 29.24 28.73
N ALA A 1000 -6.97 28.47 29.61
CA ALA A 1000 -6.12 29.00 30.66
C ALA A 1000 -4.85 29.68 30.10
N LEU A 1001 -4.24 29.13 29.03
CA LEU A 1001 -3.11 29.77 28.33
C LEU A 1001 -3.51 31.12 27.74
N PHE A 1002 -4.70 31.21 27.14
CA PHE A 1002 -5.26 32.47 26.65
C PHE A 1002 -5.50 33.47 27.79
N ASP A 1003 -6.21 33.06 28.85
CA ASP A 1003 -6.59 33.94 29.97
C ASP A 1003 -5.36 34.46 30.74
N ALA A 1004 -4.29 33.67 30.84
CA ALA A 1004 -3.07 34.06 31.54
C ALA A 1004 -2.38 35.29 30.90
N ALA A 1005 -2.40 35.38 29.56
CA ALA A 1005 -1.83 36.50 28.82
C ALA A 1005 -2.82 37.67 28.71
N ALA A 1006 -4.10 37.40 28.46
CA ALA A 1006 -5.13 38.42 28.34
C ALA A 1006 -5.39 39.20 29.66
N ALA A 1007 -5.06 38.62 30.82
CA ALA A 1007 -5.17 39.30 32.11
C ALA A 1007 -4.04 40.31 32.40
N GLN A 1008 -2.97 40.33 31.58
CA GLN A 1008 -1.84 41.26 31.71
C GLN A 1008 -1.92 42.45 30.74
N GLU A 1009 -2.80 42.39 29.73
CA GLU A 1009 -3.20 43.49 28.84
C GLU A 1009 -4.15 44.47 29.53
#